data_AF-A0A7S2GGB4-F1
#
_entry.id   AF-A0A7S2GGB4-F1
#
_cell.length_a   1.000
_cell.length_b   1.000
_cell.length_c   1.000
_cell.angle_alpha   90.00
_cell.angle_beta   90.00
_cell.angle_gamma   90.00
#
_symmetry.space_group_name_H-M   'P 1'
#
loop_
_entity.id
_entity.type
_entity.pdbx_description
1 polymer ?
#
loop_
_entity_poly.entity_id
_entity_poly.type
_entity_poly.pdbx_seq_one_letter_code
_entity_poly.pdbx_strand_id
1 'polypeptide(L)'
;AARRAPMRSRDPGSPAASPLGIPASRSSRSIFPTLLESPTSSTCDSDDGKPSSRAAIPEGVLGRLRTYFLENVDAGGKGRVSQRDFFNHIRSLAEEGNLQGGEGAEQLTRELLELLGEVVRRRFSEIDLGLRRDDHCVGVDEWVHFMMLRASAPSHVAMKLINRQLRKALPLNPGLLARIHYAFEEADVEGTGLLHHDYWQQAFSTAGVCQPSDVIDLNGDGYLDYYGFTCHVLGSESHTVELAMYDLSQGAAKWVPAALLGGHKFDGIWHSGVRAFGKEYWFGGAILESSMDDIPFGQPTRVLQLGMTLRTREELLEFLRNDVYIDYNPNSYDVLRRNCNHFSNELVQFLLHGKQIPEEVLMQPEWAKTTSLVRVMRPALNHWLGGFGDEVACSPTASPCSPTTPRVVSRIDDMTQEWRNRLQVGDIVLHRSRFVDRPWVVRIVNLTRTRSRRTAEIVFFRPTGTRWEDVPSMLSSGDQWRWEVVRQSEVPLHDLFPLLEEADAGAQILKAGLALNSDRFGGVLQRHPEASFRPACPKGHKLQLLRGAPSWFCTVPPCSVCGHPAASNERYSCPRCNVVVCGACFTRGSNFAGGGVFADILNPELARELLADAGWLRYRARAYFLKADHNGTGLIDKPKARRVNERLAAELRAKPLSDSELLREMHRLAPSRWIVLEPGARGEANSDLRMPKGHRKVPLVLDEESFEEFFGTALSIALDNLEPDCRHER
;
A
#
# COMPACT_ATOMS: atom_id res chain seq x y z
N ALA A 1 31.03 23.24 61.07
CA ALA A 1 30.50 24.54 61.53
C ALA A 1 29.54 25.03 60.44
N ALA A 2 28.26 25.33 60.64
CA ALA A 2 27.35 25.40 61.78
C ALA A 2 26.06 24.64 61.35
N ARG A 3 25.54 23.67 62.13
CA ARG A 3 24.43 23.77 63.12
C ARG A 3 23.13 24.28 62.48
N ARG A 4 21.91 23.74 62.67
CA ARG A 4 21.21 22.69 63.45
C ARG A 4 19.80 22.61 62.79
N ALA A 5 19.22 21.48 62.38
CA ALA A 5 18.50 20.44 63.15
C ALA A 5 17.07 20.87 63.66
N PRO A 6 16.17 19.96 64.11
CA PRO A 6 14.95 19.50 63.41
C PRO A 6 13.69 19.38 64.34
N MET A 7 12.58 18.77 63.90
CA MET A 7 11.57 18.10 64.78
C MET A 7 10.62 17.22 63.92
N ARG A 8 10.67 15.88 63.98
CA ARG A 8 9.98 14.91 64.90
C ARG A 8 8.45 14.96 64.79
N SER A 9 7.65 13.90 64.80
CA SER A 9 7.76 12.42 64.78
C SER A 9 6.36 11.91 65.18
N ARG A 10 5.85 10.81 64.61
CA ARG A 10 5.15 9.72 65.34
C ARG A 10 4.52 8.69 64.39
N ASP A 11 5.22 7.58 64.23
CA ASP A 11 4.65 6.21 64.21
C ASP A 11 4.45 5.76 65.68
N PRO A 12 3.70 4.67 66.04
CA PRO A 12 3.74 3.35 65.38
C PRO A 12 2.46 2.47 65.41
N GLY A 13 2.50 1.36 64.66
CA GLY A 13 1.54 0.25 64.78
C GLY A 13 1.79 -0.93 63.84
N SER A 14 2.89 -1.67 64.04
CA SER A 14 3.10 -3.06 63.55
C SER A 14 2.40 -4.07 64.50
N PRO A 15 2.18 -5.37 64.16
CA PRO A 15 3.12 -6.24 63.43
C PRO A 15 2.58 -7.39 62.51
N ALA A 16 3.49 -7.87 61.65
CA ALA A 16 3.82 -9.27 61.26
C ALA A 16 2.71 -10.18 60.64
N ALA A 17 2.94 -11.09 59.69
CA ALA A 17 4.14 -11.73 59.13
C ALA A 17 3.82 -12.29 57.71
N SER A 18 4.84 -12.45 56.88
CA SER A 18 4.86 -13.23 55.61
C SER A 18 4.67 -14.75 55.90
N PRO A 19 4.43 -15.69 54.93
CA PRO A 19 5.24 -15.83 53.70
C PRO A 19 4.58 -16.46 52.44
N LEU A 20 5.35 -16.43 51.33
CA LEU A 20 5.39 -17.35 50.17
C LEU A 20 4.26 -17.34 49.11
N GLY A 21 4.68 -17.28 47.83
CA GLY A 21 4.00 -17.97 46.73
C GLY A 21 3.90 -17.22 45.40
N ILE A 22 4.76 -17.53 44.43
CA ILE A 22 4.49 -17.34 43.00
C ILE A 22 3.56 -18.50 42.57
N PRO A 23 2.52 -18.26 41.73
CA PRO A 23 2.59 -18.77 40.36
C PRO A 23 1.95 -17.91 39.27
N ALA A 24 2.33 -18.31 38.06
CA ALA A 24 2.00 -17.88 36.71
C ALA A 24 0.51 -17.69 36.30
N SER A 25 0.38 -16.98 35.16
CA SER A 25 -0.59 -17.10 34.04
C SER A 25 -2.09 -16.84 34.25
N ARG A 26 -2.66 -16.00 33.35
CA ARG A 26 -4.02 -16.04 32.76
C ARG A 26 -4.18 -14.83 31.81
N SER A 27 -4.22 -15.03 30.49
CA SER A 27 -5.41 -15.34 29.67
C SER A 27 -6.51 -14.27 29.72
N SER A 28 -6.61 -13.51 28.62
CA SER A 28 -7.85 -13.04 27.97
C SER A 28 -9.17 -13.20 28.73
N ARG A 29 -9.80 -12.08 29.10
CA ARG A 29 -11.24 -11.90 29.32
C ARG A 29 -11.58 -10.54 28.70
N SER A 30 -12.28 -10.46 27.55
CA SER A 30 -13.73 -10.62 27.40
C SER A 30 -14.49 -9.87 28.49
N ILE A 31 -14.88 -8.63 28.19
CA ILE A 31 -15.79 -7.81 28.99
C ILE A 31 -16.89 -7.32 28.04
N PHE A 32 -17.98 -8.09 27.97
CA PHE A 32 -19.31 -7.60 27.58
C PHE A 32 -20.23 -7.93 28.76
N PRO A 33 -20.99 -6.97 29.32
CA PRO A 33 -22.00 -7.27 30.30
C PRO A 33 -23.23 -7.87 29.61
N THR A 34 -23.66 -9.02 30.11
CA THR A 34 -24.92 -9.68 29.78
C THR A 34 -26.01 -9.04 30.63
N LEU A 35 -27.05 -8.47 30.03
CA LEU A 35 -28.35 -8.29 30.69
C LEU A 35 -29.46 -8.62 29.69
N LEU A 36 -30.04 -9.81 29.90
CA LEU A 36 -31.39 -10.18 29.50
C LEU A 36 -32.38 -9.39 30.36
N GLU A 37 -33.43 -8.85 29.75
CA GLU A 37 -34.83 -9.11 30.14
C GLU A 37 -35.78 -8.32 29.22
N SER A 38 -36.63 -9.08 28.53
CA SER A 38 -37.80 -8.61 27.77
C SER A 38 -38.98 -8.39 28.72
N PRO A 39 -39.74 -7.28 28.61
CA PRO A 39 -41.04 -7.20 29.26
C PRO A 39 -42.17 -7.52 28.27
N THR A 40 -43.02 -8.41 28.77
CA THR A 40 -44.30 -8.87 28.26
C THR A 40 -45.37 -7.78 28.22
N SER A 41 -46.37 -8.01 27.37
CA SER A 41 -47.67 -7.34 27.27
C SER A 41 -48.39 -7.08 28.61
N SER A 42 -48.90 -5.85 28.77
CA SER A 42 -50.07 -5.57 29.63
C SER A 42 -50.89 -4.40 29.07
N THR A 43 -52.16 -4.67 28.81
CA THR A 43 -53.23 -3.74 28.42
C THR A 43 -53.73 -2.92 29.61
N CYS A 44 -53.92 -1.60 29.45
CA CYS A 44 -55.10 -0.86 29.93
C CYS A 44 -55.15 0.60 29.44
N ASP A 45 -56.34 0.93 28.93
CA ASP A 45 -57.07 2.19 28.87
C ASP A 45 -56.60 3.43 28.06
N SER A 46 -57.50 3.70 27.10
CA SER A 46 -57.83 4.90 26.34
C SER A 46 -57.68 6.25 27.04
N ASP A 47 -57.03 7.18 26.34
CA ASP A 47 -57.38 8.60 26.41
C ASP A 47 -57.27 9.23 25.01
N ASP A 48 -58.41 9.73 24.52
CA ASP A 48 -58.59 10.35 23.21
C ASP A 48 -57.96 11.76 23.19
N GLY A 49 -56.70 11.85 22.80
CA GLY A 49 -56.00 13.10 22.51
C GLY A 49 -55.66 13.21 21.03
N LYS A 50 -56.40 14.03 20.28
CA LYS A 50 -56.06 14.45 18.90
C LYS A 50 -54.56 14.80 18.80
N PRO A 51 -53.82 14.32 17.79
CA PRO A 51 -52.46 14.79 17.57
C PRO A 51 -52.51 16.26 17.15
N SER A 52 -52.02 17.12 18.03
CA SER A 52 -51.56 18.47 17.68
C SER A 52 -50.63 18.34 16.48
N SER A 53 -50.89 19.13 15.44
CA SER A 53 -50.09 19.22 14.22
C SER A 53 -48.63 19.45 14.58
N ARG A 54 -47.84 18.37 14.61
CA ARG A 54 -46.39 18.45 14.54
C ARG A 54 -46.10 19.15 13.21
N ALA A 55 -45.58 20.38 13.28
CA ALA A 55 -45.00 21.03 12.12
C ALA A 55 -44.08 20.00 11.44
N ALA A 56 -44.25 19.81 10.13
CA ALA A 56 -43.45 18.85 9.38
C ALA A 56 -41.98 19.15 9.65
N ILE A 57 -41.29 18.22 10.32
CA ILE A 57 -39.84 18.26 10.48
C ILE A 57 -39.30 18.31 9.04
N PRO A 58 -38.44 19.27 8.67
CA PRO A 58 -37.80 19.28 7.36
C PRO A 58 -37.23 17.88 7.10
N GLU A 59 -37.58 17.26 5.98
CA GLU A 59 -37.09 15.93 5.65
C GLU A 59 -35.56 15.97 5.61
N GLY A 60 -34.89 15.25 6.53
CA GLY A 60 -33.42 15.28 6.68
C GLY A 60 -32.69 14.80 5.43
N VAL A 61 -31.37 15.04 5.34
CA VAL A 61 -30.58 14.70 4.13
C VAL A 61 -30.72 13.22 3.74
N LEU A 62 -30.70 12.32 4.74
CA LEU A 62 -30.86 10.89 4.50
C LEU A 62 -32.23 10.54 3.91
N GLY A 63 -33.32 11.14 4.42
CA GLY A 63 -34.66 10.99 3.87
C GLY A 63 -34.72 11.38 2.39
N ARG A 64 -34.24 12.58 2.07
CA ARG A 64 -34.19 13.09 0.69
C ARG A 64 -33.35 12.18 -0.24
N LEU A 65 -32.24 11.63 0.25
CA LEU A 65 -31.43 10.66 -0.48
C LEU A 65 -32.20 9.34 -0.74
N ARG A 66 -32.95 8.82 0.23
CA ARG A 66 -33.79 7.62 0.03
C ARG A 66 -34.84 7.87 -1.05
N THR A 67 -35.52 9.01 -0.97
CA THR A 67 -36.51 9.44 -1.98
C THR A 67 -35.87 9.52 -3.36
N TYR A 68 -34.71 10.18 -3.48
CA TYR A 68 -33.98 10.26 -4.75
C TYR A 68 -33.64 8.89 -5.33
N PHE A 69 -33.15 7.95 -4.50
CA PHE A 69 -32.81 6.61 -4.95
C PHE A 69 -34.04 5.87 -5.51
N LEU A 70 -35.15 5.92 -4.79
CA LEU A 70 -36.39 5.24 -5.17
C LEU A 70 -36.99 5.81 -6.45
N GLU A 71 -36.89 7.12 -6.66
CA GLU A 71 -37.46 7.80 -7.82
C GLU A 71 -36.57 7.75 -9.07
N ASN A 72 -35.23 7.81 -8.90
CA ASN A 72 -34.31 8.05 -10.01
C ASN A 72 -33.37 6.87 -10.30
N VAL A 73 -33.06 6.02 -9.31
CA VAL A 73 -32.07 4.94 -9.45
C VAL A 73 -32.74 3.57 -9.52
N ASP A 74 -33.78 3.35 -8.71
CA ASP A 74 -34.54 2.11 -8.66
C ASP A 74 -35.68 2.09 -9.68
N ALA A 75 -35.34 1.92 -10.96
CA ALA A 75 -36.31 1.80 -12.04
C ALA A 75 -37.33 0.65 -11.83
N GLY A 76 -37.04 -0.32 -10.97
CA GLY A 76 -37.89 -1.47 -10.70
C GLY A 76 -38.85 -1.30 -9.52
N GLY A 77 -38.71 -0.24 -8.72
CA GLY A 77 -39.48 -0.02 -7.48
C GLY A 77 -39.30 -1.13 -6.44
N LYS A 78 -38.14 -1.81 -6.43
CA LYS A 78 -37.85 -2.96 -5.56
C LYS A 78 -37.12 -2.58 -4.26
N GLY A 79 -36.80 -1.32 -4.06
CA GLY A 79 -35.90 -0.81 -3.03
C GLY A 79 -34.44 -1.24 -3.21
N ARG A 80 -34.06 -1.67 -4.42
CA ARG A 80 -32.74 -2.24 -4.72
C ARG A 80 -32.42 -2.19 -6.21
N VAL A 81 -31.12 -2.13 -6.53
CA VAL A 81 -30.64 -2.10 -7.91
C VAL A 81 -29.56 -3.18 -8.14
N SER A 82 -29.68 -3.94 -9.23
CA SER A 82 -28.64 -4.88 -9.65
C SER A 82 -27.51 -4.15 -10.38
N GLN A 83 -26.32 -4.75 -10.49
CA GLN A 83 -25.22 -4.13 -11.25
C GLN A 83 -25.61 -3.86 -12.71
N ARG A 84 -26.44 -4.74 -13.31
CA ARG A 84 -26.93 -4.56 -14.69
C ARG A 84 -27.89 -3.38 -14.80
N ASP A 85 -28.83 -3.26 -13.87
CA ASP A 85 -29.79 -2.16 -13.87
C ASP A 85 -29.07 -0.82 -13.62
N PHE A 86 -28.10 -0.82 -12.70
CA PHE A 86 -27.24 0.34 -12.45
C PHE A 86 -26.41 0.72 -13.68
N PHE A 87 -25.86 -0.27 -14.42
CA PHE A 87 -25.18 -0.02 -15.69
C PHE A 87 -26.08 0.64 -16.72
N ASN A 88 -27.31 0.12 -16.90
CA ASN A 88 -28.26 0.68 -17.86
C ASN A 88 -28.66 2.11 -17.49
N HIS A 89 -28.86 2.39 -16.20
CA HIS A 89 -29.16 3.73 -15.71
C HIS A 89 -28.02 4.72 -16.00
N ILE A 90 -26.78 4.39 -15.60
CA ILE A 90 -25.62 5.27 -15.85
C ILE A 90 -25.36 5.42 -17.35
N ARG A 91 -25.59 4.38 -18.15
CA ARG A 91 -25.50 4.46 -19.61
C ARG A 91 -26.47 5.49 -20.19
N SER A 92 -27.74 5.47 -19.77
CA SER A 92 -28.74 6.46 -20.20
C SER A 92 -28.26 7.87 -19.91
N LEU A 93 -27.81 8.12 -18.67
CA LEU A 93 -27.29 9.43 -18.27
C LEU A 93 -26.06 9.87 -19.08
N ALA A 94 -25.19 8.94 -19.46
CA ALA A 94 -24.01 9.22 -20.26
C ALA A 94 -24.33 9.49 -21.74
N GLU A 95 -25.29 8.76 -22.32
CA GLU A 95 -25.79 9.00 -23.68
C GLU A 95 -26.58 10.33 -23.74
N GLU A 96 -27.34 10.67 -22.70
CA GLU A 96 -28.06 11.94 -22.57
C GLU A 96 -27.11 13.14 -22.38
N GLY A 97 -26.04 12.98 -21.60
CA GLY A 97 -25.03 14.02 -21.39
C GLY A 97 -24.31 14.46 -22.67
N ASN A 98 -24.11 13.55 -23.63
CA ASN A 98 -23.48 13.84 -24.92
C ASN A 98 -24.36 14.69 -25.88
N LEU A 99 -25.66 14.83 -25.62
CA LEU A 99 -26.60 15.55 -26.49
C LEU A 99 -26.35 17.07 -26.58
N GLN A 100 -25.69 17.67 -25.58
CA GLN A 100 -25.45 19.11 -25.55
C GLN A 100 -24.24 19.57 -26.39
N GLY A 101 -23.51 18.62 -27.01
CA GLY A 101 -22.39 18.88 -27.92
C GLY A 101 -22.77 19.14 -29.38
N GLY A 102 -24.05 19.01 -29.75
CA GLY A 102 -24.56 19.37 -31.07
C GLY A 102 -24.25 18.37 -32.18
N GLU A 103 -24.79 17.14 -32.10
CA GLU A 103 -25.13 16.25 -33.24
C GLU A 103 -25.76 14.94 -32.72
N GLY A 104 -27.09 14.89 -32.55
CA GLY A 104 -27.85 13.65 -32.29
C GLY A 104 -27.50 12.87 -31.01
N ALA A 105 -28.33 11.87 -30.66
CA ALA A 105 -27.99 10.90 -29.61
C ALA A 105 -26.92 9.94 -30.17
N GLU A 106 -25.65 10.34 -30.13
CA GLU A 106 -24.58 9.45 -30.55
C GLU A 106 -24.43 8.36 -29.49
N GLN A 107 -24.90 7.14 -29.84
CA GLN A 107 -24.74 5.96 -28.99
C GLN A 107 -23.27 5.78 -28.64
N LEU A 108 -22.99 5.44 -27.37
CA LEU A 108 -21.61 5.17 -26.96
C LEU A 108 -21.01 4.04 -27.80
N THR A 109 -19.79 4.24 -28.27
CA THR A 109 -19.08 3.19 -29.03
C THR A 109 -18.88 1.95 -28.16
N ARG A 110 -18.64 0.79 -28.79
CA ARG A 110 -18.39 -0.46 -28.07
C ARG A 110 -17.24 -0.34 -27.06
N GLU A 111 -16.18 0.39 -27.42
CA GLU A 111 -15.02 0.63 -26.57
C GLU A 111 -15.36 1.50 -25.35
N LEU A 112 -16.26 2.48 -25.52
CA LEU A 112 -16.77 3.30 -24.41
C LEU A 112 -17.74 2.52 -23.52
N LEU A 113 -18.57 1.64 -24.08
CA LEU A 113 -19.45 0.76 -23.31
C LEU A 113 -18.68 -0.24 -22.44
N GLU A 114 -17.60 -0.82 -22.95
CA GLU A 114 -16.71 -1.69 -22.16
C GLU A 114 -16.03 -0.90 -21.02
N LEU A 115 -15.56 0.32 -21.31
CA LEU A 115 -14.98 1.21 -20.29
C LEU A 115 -16.02 1.57 -19.22
N LEU A 116 -17.25 1.92 -19.64
CA LEU A 116 -18.35 2.23 -18.73
C LEU A 116 -18.71 1.02 -17.87
N GLY A 117 -18.69 -0.19 -18.44
CA GLY A 117 -18.97 -1.42 -17.72
C GLY A 117 -18.02 -1.62 -16.54
N GLU A 118 -16.74 -1.32 -16.74
CA GLU A 118 -15.73 -1.40 -15.71
C GLU A 118 -15.83 -0.26 -14.68
N VAL A 119 -16.15 0.96 -15.12
CA VAL A 119 -16.48 2.08 -14.21
C VAL A 119 -17.63 1.66 -13.28
N VAL A 120 -18.72 1.16 -13.85
CA VAL A 120 -19.92 0.76 -13.11
C VAL A 120 -19.62 -0.41 -12.19
N ARG A 121 -18.94 -1.47 -12.66
CA ARG A 121 -18.53 -2.62 -11.84
C ARG A 121 -17.79 -2.16 -10.59
N ARG A 122 -16.79 -1.28 -10.75
CA ARG A 122 -15.98 -0.80 -9.63
C ARG A 122 -16.78 0.08 -8.68
N ARG A 123 -17.64 0.96 -9.20
CA ARG A 123 -18.52 1.80 -8.36
C ARG A 123 -19.55 0.98 -7.60
N PHE A 124 -20.14 -0.02 -8.24
CA PHE A 124 -21.09 -0.91 -7.60
C PHE A 124 -20.44 -1.67 -6.44
N SER A 125 -19.22 -2.19 -6.64
CA SER A 125 -18.43 -2.82 -5.57
C SER A 125 -18.05 -1.87 -4.42
N GLU A 126 -17.88 -0.56 -4.68
CA GLU A 126 -17.64 0.42 -3.62
C GLU A 126 -18.89 0.65 -2.76
N ILE A 127 -20.09 0.61 -3.37
CA ILE A 127 -21.38 0.79 -2.69
C ILE A 127 -21.79 -0.47 -1.92
N ASP A 128 -21.58 -1.65 -2.50
CA ASP A 128 -21.95 -2.93 -1.90
C ASP A 128 -21.17 -3.20 -0.59
N LEU A 129 -21.90 -3.24 0.52
CA LEU A 129 -21.38 -3.57 1.85
C LEU A 129 -21.61 -5.04 2.22
N GLY A 130 -22.21 -5.83 1.33
CA GLY A 130 -22.50 -7.24 1.54
C GLY A 130 -23.65 -7.48 2.49
N LEU A 131 -24.58 -6.53 2.65
CA LEU A 131 -25.78 -6.71 3.48
C LEU A 131 -26.71 -7.79 2.93
N ARG A 132 -26.70 -7.99 1.61
CA ARG A 132 -27.54 -8.96 0.90
C ARG A 132 -26.68 -9.91 0.08
N ARG A 133 -26.08 -10.89 0.77
CA ARG A 133 -25.08 -11.82 0.21
C ARG A 133 -25.59 -12.67 -0.96
N ASP A 134 -26.91 -12.86 -1.08
CA ASP A 134 -27.48 -13.84 -1.99
C ASP A 134 -27.87 -13.26 -3.37
N ASP A 135 -28.00 -11.94 -3.50
CA ASP A 135 -28.63 -11.30 -4.67
C ASP A 135 -27.69 -10.37 -5.49
N HIS A 136 -26.45 -10.13 -5.05
CA HIS A 136 -25.51 -9.16 -5.67
C HIS A 136 -26.18 -7.81 -6.04
N CYS A 137 -27.05 -7.33 -5.15
CA CYS A 137 -27.83 -6.11 -5.33
C CYS A 137 -27.45 -5.08 -4.26
N VAL A 138 -27.43 -3.82 -4.64
CA VAL A 138 -27.27 -2.69 -3.71
C VAL A 138 -28.64 -2.24 -3.25
N GLY A 139 -28.84 -2.19 -1.94
CA GLY A 139 -30.05 -1.63 -1.33
C GLY A 139 -30.01 -0.11 -1.14
N VAL A 140 -31.16 0.47 -0.81
CA VAL A 140 -31.27 1.91 -0.51
C VAL A 140 -30.32 2.36 0.60
N ASP A 141 -30.16 1.57 1.68
CA ASP A 141 -29.27 1.95 2.80
C ASP A 141 -27.79 1.97 2.39
N GLU A 142 -27.33 1.00 1.60
CA GLU A 142 -25.95 0.98 1.11
C GLU A 142 -25.68 2.17 0.19
N TRP A 143 -26.65 2.50 -0.66
CA TRP A 143 -26.56 3.67 -1.53
C TRP A 143 -26.54 4.98 -0.73
N VAL A 144 -27.45 5.17 0.23
CA VAL A 144 -27.49 6.37 1.09
C VAL A 144 -26.18 6.52 1.86
N HIS A 145 -25.69 5.44 2.45
CA HIS A 145 -24.40 5.42 3.14
C HIS A 145 -23.26 5.86 2.23
N PHE A 146 -23.17 5.28 1.02
CA PHE A 146 -22.17 5.66 0.03
C PHE A 146 -22.28 7.14 -0.35
N MET A 147 -23.49 7.66 -0.54
CA MET A 147 -23.71 9.07 -0.87
C MET A 147 -23.30 10.01 0.27
N MET A 148 -23.68 9.68 1.50
CA MET A 148 -23.30 10.46 2.69
C MET A 148 -21.79 10.46 2.92
N LEU A 149 -21.13 9.30 2.80
CA LEU A 149 -19.68 9.24 2.89
C LEU A 149 -19.00 9.99 1.76
N ARG A 150 -19.55 9.98 0.56
CA ARG A 150 -18.91 10.70 -0.55
C ARG A 150 -19.07 12.23 -0.43
N ALA A 151 -20.05 12.69 0.33
CA ALA A 151 -20.23 14.11 0.69
C ALA A 151 -19.34 14.54 1.87
N SER A 152 -19.20 13.68 2.89
CA SER A 152 -18.56 14.04 4.17
C SER A 152 -17.13 13.51 4.32
N ALA A 153 -16.78 12.40 3.69
CA ALA A 153 -15.47 11.81 3.88
C ALA A 153 -14.38 12.69 3.25
N PRO A 154 -13.35 13.07 4.02
CA PRO A 154 -12.35 14.03 3.59
C PRO A 154 -11.39 13.49 2.51
N SER A 155 -11.41 12.19 2.21
CA SER A 155 -10.75 11.62 1.03
C SER A 155 -11.34 10.28 0.60
N HIS A 156 -11.06 9.86 -0.63
CA HIS A 156 -11.43 8.51 -1.10
C HIS A 156 -10.85 7.41 -0.22
N VAL A 157 -9.64 7.61 0.31
CA VAL A 157 -8.99 6.68 1.22
C VAL A 157 -9.77 6.58 2.54
N ALA A 158 -10.24 7.70 3.09
CA ALA A 158 -11.04 7.72 4.32
C ALA A 158 -12.34 6.92 4.16
N MET A 159 -13.09 7.17 3.09
CA MET A 159 -14.31 6.42 2.75
C MET A 159 -14.05 4.91 2.63
N LYS A 160 -12.97 4.53 1.95
CA LYS A 160 -12.59 3.13 1.77
C LYS A 160 -12.27 2.42 3.09
N LEU A 161 -11.51 3.06 3.97
CA LEU A 161 -11.16 2.50 5.27
C LEU A 161 -12.40 2.28 6.14
N ILE A 162 -13.34 3.23 6.12
CA ILE A 162 -14.59 3.11 6.86
C ILE A 162 -15.48 1.99 6.31
N ASN A 163 -15.63 1.87 4.99
CA ASN A 163 -16.39 0.76 4.40
C ASN A 163 -15.74 -0.59 4.74
N ARG A 164 -14.40 -0.67 4.78
CA ARG A 164 -13.69 -1.88 5.21
C ARG A 164 -13.98 -2.24 6.67
N GLN A 165 -14.03 -1.25 7.57
CA GLN A 165 -14.40 -1.49 8.97
C GLN A 165 -15.86 -1.93 9.08
N LEU A 166 -16.77 -1.26 8.36
CA LEU A 166 -18.19 -1.58 8.37
C LEU A 166 -18.46 -2.99 7.81
N ARG A 167 -17.83 -3.39 6.70
CA ARG A 167 -17.91 -4.76 6.15
C ARG A 167 -17.44 -5.84 7.13
N LYS A 168 -16.52 -5.51 8.05
CA LYS A 168 -16.11 -6.42 9.15
C LYS A 168 -17.11 -6.46 10.30
N ALA A 169 -17.77 -5.34 10.59
CA ALA A 169 -18.72 -5.20 11.69
C ALA A 169 -20.12 -5.75 11.35
N LEU A 170 -20.59 -5.56 10.13
CA LEU A 170 -21.94 -5.95 9.68
C LEU A 170 -22.26 -7.45 9.86
N PRO A 171 -21.35 -8.41 9.60
CA PRO A 171 -21.61 -9.83 9.87
C PRO A 171 -21.87 -10.13 11.35
N LEU A 172 -21.30 -9.34 12.26
CA LEU A 172 -21.47 -9.47 13.71
C LEU A 172 -22.70 -8.68 14.21
N ASN A 173 -23.07 -7.62 13.49
CA ASN A 173 -24.16 -6.74 13.86
C ASN A 173 -24.93 -6.25 12.61
N PRO A 174 -25.83 -7.07 12.05
CA PRO A 174 -26.50 -6.78 10.78
C PRO A 174 -27.34 -5.50 10.77
N GLY A 175 -27.86 -5.08 11.93
CA GLY A 175 -28.64 -3.85 12.08
C GLY A 175 -27.81 -2.58 12.28
N LEU A 176 -26.47 -2.67 12.27
CA LEU A 176 -25.59 -1.55 12.59
C LEU A 176 -25.78 -0.36 11.64
N LEU A 177 -25.82 -0.59 10.32
CA LEU A 177 -25.99 0.51 9.37
C LEU A 177 -27.35 1.21 9.55
N ALA A 178 -28.42 0.44 9.75
CA ALA A 178 -29.74 0.99 9.99
C ALA A 178 -29.79 1.84 11.28
N ARG A 179 -29.10 1.42 12.34
CA ARG A 179 -28.99 2.22 13.58
C ARG A 179 -28.15 3.48 13.39
N ILE A 180 -27.06 3.41 12.62
CA ILE A 180 -26.27 4.61 12.27
C ILE A 180 -27.16 5.61 11.54
N HIS A 181 -27.92 5.16 10.54
CA HIS A 181 -28.85 6.01 9.80
C HIS A 181 -29.90 6.63 10.71
N TYR A 182 -30.57 5.81 11.52
CA TYR A 182 -31.61 6.28 12.43
C TYR A 182 -31.08 7.30 13.45
N ALA A 183 -29.94 6.99 14.08
CA ALA A 183 -29.32 7.88 15.06
C ALA A 183 -28.87 9.21 14.46
N PHE A 184 -28.29 9.18 13.25
CA PHE A 184 -27.86 10.38 12.56
C PHE A 184 -29.07 11.24 12.13
N GLU A 185 -30.09 10.61 11.56
CA GLU A 185 -31.31 11.28 11.09
C GLU A 185 -32.13 11.89 12.25
N GLU A 186 -32.14 11.25 13.42
CA GLU A 186 -32.76 11.79 14.63
C GLU A 186 -32.01 13.04 15.15
N ALA A 187 -30.69 13.05 15.02
CA ALA A 187 -29.83 14.13 15.53
C ALA A 187 -29.60 15.28 14.52
N ASP A 188 -29.83 15.06 13.23
CA ASP A 188 -29.76 16.08 12.17
C ASP A 188 -31.05 16.92 12.14
N VAL A 189 -31.32 17.63 13.25
CA VAL A 189 -32.55 18.41 13.45
C VAL A 189 -32.73 19.50 12.39
N GLU A 190 -31.62 20.05 11.89
CA GLU A 190 -31.61 21.10 10.87
C GLU A 190 -31.70 20.55 9.42
N GLY A 191 -31.54 19.24 9.24
CA GLY A 191 -31.56 18.59 7.92
C GLY A 191 -30.40 19.02 7.00
N THR A 192 -29.28 19.44 7.60
CA THR A 192 -28.08 19.94 6.92
C THR A 192 -27.07 18.83 6.64
N GLY A 193 -27.21 17.68 7.29
CA GLY A 193 -26.24 16.59 7.22
C GLY A 193 -25.06 16.79 8.17
N LEU A 194 -25.22 17.65 9.18
CA LEU A 194 -24.24 17.95 10.23
C LEU A 194 -24.92 17.87 11.60
N LEU A 195 -24.26 17.26 12.58
CA LEU A 195 -24.77 17.13 13.93
C LEU A 195 -24.17 18.21 14.83
N HIS A 196 -24.99 19.12 15.34
CA HIS A 196 -24.55 20.10 16.33
C HIS A 196 -24.18 19.40 17.67
N HIS A 197 -23.19 19.95 18.38
CA HIS A 197 -22.64 19.32 19.60
C HIS A 197 -23.67 18.97 20.69
N ASP A 198 -24.75 19.74 20.80
CA ASP A 198 -25.85 19.50 21.74
C ASP A 198 -26.53 18.12 21.53
N TYR A 199 -26.46 17.57 20.32
CA TYR A 199 -27.14 16.32 19.94
C TYR A 199 -26.21 15.11 19.90
N TRP A 200 -24.89 15.27 20.12
CA TRP A 200 -23.93 14.16 20.02
C TRP A 200 -24.23 13.04 21.01
N GLN A 201 -24.52 13.38 22.27
CA GLN A 201 -24.78 12.37 23.31
C GLN A 201 -26.00 11.50 22.94
N GLN A 202 -27.06 12.14 22.46
CA GLN A 202 -28.25 11.44 21.98
C GLN A 202 -27.92 10.57 20.78
N ALA A 203 -27.24 11.12 19.76
CA ALA A 203 -26.88 10.39 18.54
C ALA A 203 -26.07 9.11 18.85
N PHE A 204 -25.02 9.22 19.68
CA PHE A 204 -24.21 8.05 20.04
C PHE A 204 -25.01 7.02 20.85
N SER A 205 -25.81 7.48 21.81
CA SER A 205 -26.68 6.60 22.60
C SER A 205 -27.68 5.85 21.71
N THR A 206 -28.32 6.54 20.76
CA THR A 206 -29.24 5.92 19.79
C THR A 206 -28.53 4.92 18.88
N ALA A 207 -27.28 5.20 18.48
CA ALA A 207 -26.46 4.24 17.72
C ALA A 207 -26.05 3.00 18.53
N GLY A 208 -26.21 3.04 19.85
CA GLY A 208 -25.88 1.96 20.78
C GLY A 208 -24.43 1.99 21.27
N VAL A 209 -23.79 3.16 21.25
CA VAL A 209 -22.43 3.37 21.75
C VAL A 209 -22.39 4.52 22.77
N CYS A 210 -21.41 4.48 23.67
CA CYS A 210 -21.14 5.64 24.52
C CYS A 210 -20.50 6.74 23.67
N GLN A 211 -20.80 8.01 23.98
CA GLN A 211 -20.07 9.13 23.39
C GLN A 211 -18.57 8.96 23.69
N PRO A 212 -17.68 9.09 22.68
CA PRO A 212 -16.24 9.02 22.89
C PRO A 212 -15.74 10.05 23.91
N SER A 213 -14.72 9.68 24.69
CA SER A 213 -14.01 10.61 25.57
C SER A 213 -12.98 11.47 24.83
N ASP A 214 -12.59 11.05 23.63
CA ASP A 214 -11.56 11.71 22.82
C ASP A 214 -12.13 12.90 22.03
N VAL A 215 -11.25 13.61 21.31
CA VAL A 215 -11.68 14.72 20.44
C VAL A 215 -12.56 14.17 19.32
N ILE A 216 -13.84 14.52 19.37
CA ILE A 216 -14.87 14.19 18.37
C ILE A 216 -14.85 15.18 17.22
N ASP A 217 -14.83 16.47 17.56
CA ASP A 217 -14.74 17.57 16.61
C ASP A 217 -13.27 17.88 16.30
N LEU A 218 -12.80 17.38 15.17
CA LEU A 218 -11.40 17.50 14.75
C LEU A 218 -11.04 18.88 14.21
N ASN A 219 -12.02 19.69 13.80
CA ASN A 219 -11.79 21.01 13.19
C ASN A 219 -12.17 22.18 14.12
N GLY A 220 -12.89 21.91 15.21
CA GLY A 220 -13.30 22.86 16.22
C GLY A 220 -14.49 23.73 15.83
N ASP A 221 -15.29 23.33 14.84
CA ASP A 221 -16.44 24.11 14.37
C ASP A 221 -17.74 23.85 15.14
N GLY A 222 -17.75 22.89 16.06
CA GLY A 222 -18.91 22.51 16.87
C GLY A 222 -19.90 21.56 16.18
N TYR A 223 -19.56 21.07 14.99
CA TYR A 223 -20.38 20.16 14.20
C TYR A 223 -19.66 18.83 13.94
N LEU A 224 -20.45 17.78 13.75
CA LEU A 224 -19.97 16.45 13.39
C LEU A 224 -20.66 15.99 12.12
N ASP A 225 -19.88 15.76 11.07
CA ASP A 225 -20.39 15.22 9.81
C ASP A 225 -20.68 13.70 9.90
N TYR A 226 -21.33 13.17 8.86
CA TYR A 226 -21.68 11.75 8.80
C TYR A 226 -20.46 10.81 8.83
N TYR A 227 -19.34 11.21 8.22
CA TYR A 227 -18.10 10.43 8.23
C TYR A 227 -17.53 10.34 9.65
N GLY A 228 -17.36 11.47 10.33
CA GLY A 228 -16.86 11.56 11.70
C GLY A 228 -17.76 10.80 12.67
N PHE A 229 -19.08 10.99 12.59
CA PHE A 229 -20.04 10.23 13.39
C PHE A 229 -19.88 8.72 13.18
N THR A 230 -19.84 8.27 11.93
CA THR A 230 -19.67 6.84 11.60
C THR A 230 -18.34 6.29 12.11
N CYS A 231 -17.24 7.05 12.00
CA CYS A 231 -15.93 6.64 12.54
C CYS A 231 -16.01 6.36 14.05
N HIS A 232 -16.62 7.26 14.81
CA HIS A 232 -16.75 7.11 16.25
C HIS A 232 -17.71 6.01 16.66
N VAL A 233 -18.82 5.79 15.94
CA VAL A 233 -19.70 4.63 16.16
C VAL A 233 -18.96 3.31 15.93
N LEU A 234 -18.02 3.27 14.98
CA LEU A 234 -17.15 2.11 14.72
C LEU A 234 -15.97 2.01 15.70
N GLY A 235 -15.83 2.93 16.65
CA GLY A 235 -14.77 2.91 17.67
C GLY A 235 -13.43 3.46 17.19
N SER A 236 -13.42 4.32 16.18
CA SER A 236 -12.19 5.02 15.78
C SER A 236 -11.79 6.06 16.84
N GLU A 237 -10.54 5.99 17.27
CA GLU A 237 -9.91 6.96 18.17
C GLU A 237 -9.20 8.05 17.37
N SER A 238 -9.12 9.26 17.93
CA SER A 238 -8.41 10.37 17.31
C SER A 238 -6.96 10.44 17.80
N HIS A 239 -6.03 10.62 16.86
CA HIS A 239 -4.61 10.68 17.15
C HIS A 239 -3.99 11.96 16.59
N THR A 240 -3.16 12.61 17.40
CA THR A 240 -2.39 13.78 16.97
C THR A 240 -1.33 13.39 15.94
N VAL A 241 -1.22 14.20 14.89
CA VAL A 241 -0.18 14.09 13.86
C VAL A 241 0.68 15.34 13.92
N GLU A 242 1.99 15.15 14.08
CA GLU A 242 2.96 16.24 14.16
C GLU A 242 4.07 16.07 13.14
N LEU A 243 4.70 17.19 12.76
CA LEU A 243 5.92 17.22 11.99
C LEU A 243 7.09 17.59 12.89
N ALA A 244 8.02 16.67 13.08
CA ALA A 244 9.30 16.94 13.71
C ALA A 244 10.28 17.46 12.66
N MET A 245 10.85 18.64 12.91
CA MET A 245 11.78 19.34 12.01
C MET A 245 13.15 19.47 12.67
N TYR A 246 14.17 18.97 12.00
CA TYR A 246 15.56 18.98 12.46
C TYR A 246 16.39 19.84 11.51
N ASP A 247 17.02 20.89 12.04
CA ASP A 247 17.97 21.68 11.26
C ASP A 247 19.33 20.99 11.22
N LEU A 248 19.63 20.33 10.09
CA LEU A 248 20.89 19.64 9.83
C LEU A 248 22.10 20.58 9.81
N SER A 249 21.88 21.89 9.67
CA SER A 249 22.95 22.90 9.72
C SER A 249 23.28 23.36 11.14
N GLN A 250 22.48 22.96 12.14
CA GLN A 250 22.60 23.41 13.53
C GLN A 250 22.62 24.95 13.66
N GLY A 251 21.76 25.63 12.90
CA GLY A 251 21.62 27.08 12.88
C GLY A 251 22.61 27.80 11.97
N ALA A 252 23.43 27.08 11.19
CA ALA A 252 24.37 27.69 10.26
C ALA A 252 23.72 28.15 8.94
N ALA A 253 22.61 27.52 8.52
CA ALA A 253 21.94 27.79 7.24
C ALA A 253 21.55 29.26 7.07
N LYS A 254 21.10 29.91 8.15
CA LYS A 254 20.68 31.32 8.17
C LYS A 254 21.79 32.31 7.79
N TRP A 255 23.05 31.89 7.86
CA TRP A 255 24.23 32.68 7.53
C TRP A 255 24.73 32.44 6.10
N VAL A 256 24.18 31.45 5.39
CA VAL A 256 24.55 31.21 4.00
C VAL A 256 23.98 32.34 3.13
N PRO A 257 24.82 33.06 2.37
CA PRO A 257 24.35 34.15 1.51
C PRO A 257 23.29 33.67 0.51
N ALA A 258 22.18 34.41 0.40
CA ALA A 258 21.07 34.06 -0.51
C ALA A 258 21.51 33.93 -1.98
N ALA A 259 22.54 34.68 -2.40
CA ALA A 259 23.12 34.58 -3.74
C ALA A 259 23.71 33.19 -4.05
N LEU A 260 24.18 32.46 -3.03
CA LEU A 260 24.69 31.09 -3.18
C LEU A 260 23.57 30.03 -3.20
N LEU A 261 22.33 30.44 -2.91
CA LEU A 261 21.15 29.59 -2.72
C LEU A 261 20.03 29.94 -3.72
N GLY A 262 20.41 30.49 -4.88
CA GLY A 262 19.45 30.85 -5.93
C GLY A 262 18.49 31.99 -5.55
N GLY A 263 18.86 32.85 -4.59
CA GLY A 263 18.05 33.97 -4.13
C GLY A 263 17.19 33.70 -2.90
N HIS A 264 17.19 32.46 -2.39
CA HIS A 264 16.40 32.07 -1.21
C HIS A 264 17.24 32.14 0.07
N LYS A 265 16.61 32.55 1.18
CA LYS A 265 17.19 32.48 2.52
C LYS A 265 16.56 31.28 3.24
N PHE A 266 17.39 30.37 3.73
CA PHE A 266 16.93 29.20 4.49
C PHE A 266 17.10 29.48 5.99
N ASP A 267 16.03 29.31 6.75
CA ASP A 267 16.11 29.37 8.21
C ASP A 267 16.78 28.10 8.81
N GLY A 268 16.78 26.99 8.05
CA GLY A 268 17.42 25.73 8.38
C GLY A 268 17.59 24.85 7.14
N ILE A 269 18.45 23.82 7.24
CA ILE A 269 18.45 22.69 6.30
C ILE A 269 17.61 21.59 6.94
N TRP A 270 16.33 21.52 6.57
CA TRP A 270 15.36 20.68 7.24
C TRP A 270 15.50 19.20 6.84
N HIS A 271 15.68 18.34 7.83
CA HIS A 271 15.22 16.95 7.83
C HIS A 271 13.88 16.89 8.55
N SER A 272 12.96 16.04 8.11
CA SER A 272 11.66 15.90 8.75
C SER A 272 11.24 14.45 9.01
N GLY A 273 10.54 14.26 10.12
CA GLY A 273 9.85 13.02 10.48
C GLY A 273 8.40 13.32 10.89
N VAL A 274 7.50 12.35 10.69
CA VAL A 274 6.08 12.45 11.06
C VAL A 274 5.85 11.70 12.36
N ARG A 275 5.38 12.40 13.40
CA ARG A 275 5.01 11.80 14.68
C ARG A 275 3.52 11.48 14.70
N ALA A 276 3.20 10.21 14.94
CA ALA A 276 1.83 9.72 15.11
C ALA A 276 1.88 8.40 15.89
N PHE A 277 0.82 8.07 16.63
CA PHE A 277 0.72 6.79 17.36
C PHE A 277 1.89 6.53 18.33
N GLY A 278 2.43 7.59 18.95
CA GLY A 278 3.56 7.51 19.87
C GLY A 278 4.91 7.15 19.23
N LYS A 279 5.01 7.22 17.89
CA LYS A 279 6.21 6.89 17.11
C LYS A 279 6.55 8.00 16.13
N GLU A 280 7.79 8.04 15.69
CA GLU A 280 8.25 8.91 14.60
C GLU A 280 8.62 8.10 13.36
N TYR A 281 8.04 8.48 12.22
CA TYR A 281 8.22 7.84 10.92
C TYR A 281 9.03 8.76 10.01
N TRP A 282 10.11 8.25 9.43
CA TRP A 282 11.00 9.06 8.58
C TRP A 282 11.70 8.22 7.52
N PHE A 283 12.28 8.87 6.51
CA PHE A 283 12.97 8.20 5.40
C PHE A 283 14.45 8.58 5.35
N GLY A 284 15.31 7.58 5.55
CA GLY A 284 16.78 7.73 5.61
C GLY A 284 17.53 6.69 4.77
N GLY A 285 16.96 6.31 3.61
CA GLY A 285 17.40 5.16 2.82
C GLY A 285 16.58 3.90 3.08
N ALA A 286 15.81 3.88 4.16
CA ALA A 286 14.68 2.98 4.36
C ALA A 286 13.56 3.76 5.04
N ILE A 287 12.35 3.22 4.99
CA ILE A 287 11.26 3.70 5.84
C ILE A 287 11.56 3.23 7.26
N LEU A 288 11.70 4.17 8.19
CA LEU A 288 12.13 3.93 9.56
C LEU A 288 11.01 4.32 10.53
N GLU A 289 10.83 3.51 11.59
CA GLU A 289 9.98 3.81 12.74
C GLU A 289 10.87 3.87 13.97
N SER A 290 10.89 5.02 14.64
CA SER A 290 11.72 5.26 15.82
C SER A 290 10.86 5.67 17.02
N SER A 291 11.37 5.40 18.22
CA SER A 291 10.89 6.08 19.42
C SER A 291 11.38 7.54 19.39
N MET A 292 10.65 8.46 20.00
CA MET A 292 10.98 9.89 19.93
C MET A 292 12.34 10.25 20.55
N ASP A 293 12.83 9.43 21.47
CA ASP A 293 14.15 9.58 22.12
C ASP A 293 15.30 8.90 21.35
N ASP A 294 14.99 8.17 20.28
CA ASP A 294 15.92 7.32 19.53
C ASP A 294 15.99 7.76 18.06
N ILE A 295 16.25 9.05 17.86
CA ILE A 295 16.40 9.70 16.56
C ILE A 295 17.88 10.13 16.39
N PRO A 296 18.55 9.74 15.27
CA PRO A 296 19.98 10.07 15.05
C PRO A 296 20.30 11.56 15.02
N PHE A 297 19.30 12.40 14.76
CA PHE A 297 19.42 13.85 14.68
C PHE A 297 19.25 14.55 16.04
N GLY A 298 19.04 13.81 17.13
CA GLY A 298 18.81 14.36 18.46
C GLY A 298 17.37 14.86 18.64
N GLN A 299 17.20 15.97 19.38
CA GLN A 299 15.90 16.59 19.58
C GLN A 299 15.52 17.49 18.39
N PRO A 300 14.24 17.50 17.98
CA PRO A 300 13.80 18.36 16.88
C PRO A 300 13.97 19.83 17.24
N THR A 301 14.39 20.61 16.25
CA THR A 301 14.46 22.07 16.36
C THR A 301 13.07 22.68 16.49
N ARG A 302 12.08 22.12 15.78
CA ARG A 302 10.66 22.51 15.85
C ARG A 302 9.79 21.26 15.76
N VAL A 303 8.71 21.23 16.54
CA VAL A 303 7.61 20.26 16.40
C VAL A 303 6.36 21.05 16.07
N LEU A 304 5.71 20.71 14.97
CA LEU A 304 4.49 21.37 14.52
C LEU A 304 3.33 20.38 14.59
N GLN A 305 2.34 20.65 15.42
CA GLN A 305 1.09 19.90 15.38
C GLN A 305 0.36 20.22 14.08
N LEU A 306 0.22 19.23 13.20
CA LEU A 306 -0.40 19.41 11.89
C LEU A 306 -1.91 19.16 11.93
N GLY A 307 -2.40 18.32 12.84
CA GLY A 307 -3.83 18.04 12.96
C GLY A 307 -4.09 16.73 13.70
N MET A 308 -5.31 16.22 13.55
CA MET A 308 -5.74 14.94 14.11
C MET A 308 -6.19 13.98 13.01
N THR A 309 -6.03 12.68 13.25
CA THR A 309 -6.44 11.61 12.33
C THR A 309 -7.28 10.58 13.06
N LEU A 310 -8.32 10.07 12.38
CA LEU A 310 -9.13 8.92 12.83
C LEU A 310 -8.60 7.59 12.28
N ARG A 311 -7.45 7.62 11.61
CA ARG A 311 -6.79 6.42 11.09
C ARG A 311 -6.10 5.67 12.19
N THR A 312 -6.01 4.36 12.03
CA THR A 312 -5.26 3.47 12.93
C THR A 312 -3.79 3.36 12.51
N ARG A 313 -2.95 2.94 13.46
CA ARG A 313 -1.54 2.61 13.17
C ARG A 313 -1.43 1.47 12.16
N GLU A 314 -2.31 0.48 12.24
CA GLU A 314 -2.35 -0.67 11.33
C GLU A 314 -2.57 -0.21 9.88
N GLU A 315 -3.46 0.76 9.67
CA GLU A 315 -3.73 1.37 8.36
C GLU A 315 -2.52 2.15 7.84
N LEU A 316 -1.83 2.92 8.70
CA LEU A 316 -0.58 3.57 8.33
C LEU A 316 0.47 2.55 7.90
N LEU A 317 0.68 1.48 8.69
CA LEU A 317 1.69 0.47 8.36
C LEU A 317 1.34 -0.30 7.08
N GLU A 318 0.06 -0.53 6.82
CA GLU A 318 -0.40 -1.11 5.57
C GLU A 318 -0.09 -0.19 4.38
N PHE A 319 -0.43 1.09 4.47
CA PHE A 319 -0.10 2.12 3.49
C PHE A 319 1.40 2.20 3.21
N LEU A 320 2.23 2.24 4.26
CA LEU A 320 3.69 2.25 4.14
C LEU A 320 4.20 1.03 3.36
N ARG A 321 3.64 -0.15 3.64
CA ARG A 321 4.06 -1.42 3.03
C ARG A 321 3.57 -1.62 1.61
N ASN A 322 2.43 -1.05 1.24
CA ASN A 322 1.71 -1.38 0.02
C ASN A 322 1.72 -0.25 -1.02
N ASP A 323 1.87 1.01 -0.61
CA ASP A 323 1.82 2.16 -1.49
C ASP A 323 3.14 2.95 -1.45
N VAL A 324 3.60 3.32 -0.26
CA VAL A 324 4.80 4.17 -0.11
C VAL A 324 6.07 3.40 -0.46
N TYR A 325 6.13 2.11 -0.16
CA TYR A 325 7.31 1.28 -0.38
C TYR A 325 7.84 1.28 -1.83
N ILE A 326 6.91 1.35 -2.81
CA ILE A 326 7.21 1.32 -4.24
C ILE A 326 8.22 2.42 -4.57
N ASP A 327 7.93 3.61 -4.06
CA ASP A 327 8.74 4.78 -4.29
C ASP A 327 9.84 4.92 -3.27
N TYR A 328 9.64 4.61 -1.98
CA TYR A 328 10.58 4.87 -0.90
C TYR A 328 11.26 3.59 -0.41
N ASN A 329 12.36 3.24 -1.07
CA ASN A 329 13.18 2.08 -0.79
C ASN A 329 14.69 2.44 -0.89
N PRO A 330 15.60 1.55 -0.47
CA PRO A 330 17.04 1.85 -0.47
C PRO A 330 17.64 2.24 -1.83
N ASN A 331 17.04 1.81 -2.94
CA ASN A 331 17.54 2.16 -4.28
C ASN A 331 17.05 3.50 -4.78
N SER A 332 16.03 4.03 -4.12
CA SER A 332 15.26 5.14 -4.61
C SER A 332 15.61 6.44 -3.90
N TYR A 333 16.37 6.36 -2.80
CA TYR A 333 16.80 7.51 -2.03
C TYR A 333 17.62 8.47 -2.88
N ASP A 334 17.20 9.73 -2.85
CA ASP A 334 17.95 10.83 -3.42
C ASP A 334 17.62 12.13 -2.69
N VAL A 335 18.64 12.79 -2.16
CA VAL A 335 18.51 14.01 -1.36
C VAL A 335 17.75 15.13 -2.07
N LEU A 336 17.70 15.16 -3.41
CA LEU A 336 17.00 16.21 -4.18
C LEU A 336 15.67 15.78 -4.80
N ARG A 337 15.40 14.48 -4.89
CA ARG A 337 14.26 13.96 -5.66
C ARG A 337 13.34 13.04 -4.85
N ARG A 338 13.87 12.43 -3.80
CA ARG A 338 13.15 11.47 -2.98
C ARG A 338 13.88 11.28 -1.65
N ASN A 339 13.57 12.17 -0.71
CA ASN A 339 14.19 12.27 0.60
C ASN A 339 13.11 12.24 1.71
N CYS A 340 13.53 12.45 2.96
CA CYS A 340 12.63 12.53 4.11
C CYS A 340 11.47 13.53 3.95
N ASN A 341 11.67 14.70 3.34
CA ASN A 341 10.62 15.70 3.21
C ASN A 341 9.52 15.25 2.24
N HIS A 342 9.90 14.62 1.13
CA HIS A 342 8.92 14.04 0.20
C HIS A 342 8.13 12.93 0.91
N PHE A 343 8.82 12.04 1.62
CA PHE A 343 8.20 10.96 2.39
C PHE A 343 7.22 11.50 3.45
N SER A 344 7.66 12.47 4.26
CA SER A 344 6.83 13.11 5.28
C SER A 344 5.59 13.75 4.67
N ASN A 345 5.72 14.39 3.50
CA ASN A 345 4.58 14.94 2.79
C ASN A 345 3.57 13.87 2.33
N GLU A 346 4.04 12.71 1.85
CA GLU A 346 3.15 11.60 1.50
C GLU A 346 2.43 11.03 2.74
N LEU A 347 3.12 10.88 3.87
CA LEU A 347 2.51 10.41 5.12
C LEU A 347 1.49 11.39 5.67
N VAL A 348 1.80 12.68 5.65
CA VAL A 348 0.88 13.73 6.11
C VAL A 348 -0.34 13.80 5.22
N GLN A 349 -0.19 13.71 3.90
CA GLN A 349 -1.32 13.62 2.98
C GLN A 349 -2.20 12.39 3.30
N PHE A 350 -1.59 11.26 3.71
CA PHE A 350 -2.35 10.06 4.04
C PHE A 350 -3.10 10.28 5.35
N LEU A 351 -2.41 10.71 6.40
CA LEU A 351 -2.98 10.85 7.75
C LEU A 351 -3.98 12.00 7.84
N LEU A 352 -3.77 13.09 7.11
CA LEU A 352 -4.52 14.34 7.19
C LEU A 352 -5.13 14.75 5.84
N HIS A 353 -5.60 13.78 5.06
CA HIS A 353 -6.52 14.02 3.94
C HIS A 353 -6.01 14.98 2.86
N GLY A 354 -4.78 14.80 2.43
CA GLY A 354 -4.16 15.62 1.38
C GLY A 354 -3.54 16.93 1.88
N LYS A 355 -3.58 17.21 3.20
CA LYS A 355 -2.80 18.30 3.80
C LYS A 355 -1.32 18.11 3.48
N GLN A 356 -0.63 19.21 3.23
CA GLN A 356 0.80 19.22 2.95
C GLN A 356 1.60 19.67 4.17
N ILE A 357 2.88 19.28 4.20
CA ILE A 357 3.85 19.84 5.15
C ILE A 357 4.13 21.33 4.82
N PRO A 358 4.68 22.11 5.77
CA PRO A 358 5.01 23.51 5.54
C PRO A 358 5.89 23.72 4.30
N GLU A 359 5.60 24.79 3.56
CA GLU A 359 6.27 25.10 2.28
C GLU A 359 7.79 25.20 2.42
N GLU A 360 8.29 25.73 3.55
CA GLU A 360 9.73 25.82 3.88
C GLU A 360 10.46 24.46 3.87
N VAL A 361 9.75 23.37 4.19
CA VAL A 361 10.29 22.00 4.18
C VAL A 361 10.03 21.33 2.84
N LEU A 362 8.83 21.54 2.28
CA LEU A 362 8.39 20.95 1.01
C LEU A 362 9.24 21.42 -0.17
N MET A 363 9.50 22.73 -0.28
CA MET A 363 10.16 23.35 -1.43
C MET A 363 11.69 23.33 -1.34
N GLN A 364 12.25 22.98 -0.18
CA GLN A 364 13.70 22.92 0.04
C GLN A 364 14.47 22.12 -1.03
N PRO A 365 14.01 20.94 -1.50
CA PRO A 365 14.70 20.19 -2.55
C PRO A 365 14.73 20.94 -3.90
N GLU A 366 13.65 21.65 -4.26
CA GLU A 366 13.61 22.45 -5.49
C GLU A 366 14.55 23.65 -5.42
N TRP A 367 14.54 24.37 -4.29
CA TRP A 367 15.49 25.45 -4.04
C TRP A 367 16.95 24.95 -4.00
N ALA A 368 17.19 23.73 -3.51
CA ALA A 368 18.52 23.13 -3.49
C ALA A 368 19.01 22.72 -4.90
N LYS A 369 18.13 22.35 -5.84
CA LYS A 369 18.51 21.98 -7.22
C LYS A 369 19.15 23.14 -7.99
N THR A 370 18.75 24.38 -7.69
CA THR A 370 19.30 25.58 -8.34
C THR A 370 20.70 25.94 -7.82
N THR A 371 21.14 25.30 -6.72
CA THR A 371 22.43 25.56 -6.09
C THR A 371 23.53 24.66 -6.65
N SER A 372 24.53 25.25 -7.30
CA SER A 372 25.68 24.53 -7.88
C SER A 372 26.47 23.70 -6.86
N LEU A 373 26.60 24.18 -5.62
CA LEU A 373 27.30 23.48 -4.54
C LEU A 373 26.62 22.16 -4.17
N VAL A 374 25.29 22.15 -4.04
CA VAL A 374 24.52 20.96 -3.68
C VAL A 374 24.63 19.89 -4.76
N ARG A 375 24.71 20.29 -6.04
CA ARG A 375 24.94 19.35 -7.15
C ARG A 375 26.28 18.63 -7.04
N VAL A 376 27.33 19.32 -6.58
CA VAL A 376 28.66 18.73 -6.34
C VAL A 376 28.65 17.83 -5.10
N MET A 377 27.99 18.25 -4.02
CA MET A 377 27.95 17.50 -2.75
C MET A 377 26.93 16.37 -2.72
N ARG A 378 26.04 16.26 -3.72
CA ARG A 378 24.96 15.28 -3.79
C ARG A 378 25.40 13.83 -3.49
N PRO A 379 26.53 13.30 -4.00
CA PRO A 379 26.94 11.93 -3.67
C PRO A 379 27.21 11.74 -2.18
N ALA A 380 27.88 12.69 -1.53
CA ALA A 380 28.17 12.64 -0.09
C ALA A 380 26.88 12.80 0.74
N LEU A 381 26.00 13.71 0.35
CA LEU A 381 24.69 13.90 1.00
C LEU A 381 23.79 12.66 0.87
N ASN A 382 23.77 12.01 -0.29
CA ASN A 382 23.05 10.76 -0.49
C ASN A 382 23.62 9.63 0.40
N HIS A 383 24.94 9.58 0.59
CA HIS A 383 25.56 8.60 1.48
C HIS A 383 25.22 8.87 2.96
N TRP A 384 25.31 10.12 3.40
CA TRP A 384 25.03 10.50 4.78
C TRP A 384 23.54 10.36 5.14
N LEU A 385 22.64 10.94 4.34
CA LEU A 385 21.21 10.99 4.65
C LEU A 385 20.42 9.77 4.14
N GLY A 386 21.00 9.00 3.22
CA GLY A 386 20.45 7.75 2.69
C GLY A 386 21.08 6.49 3.27
N GLY A 387 22.06 6.61 4.18
CA GLY A 387 22.79 5.49 4.77
C GLY A 387 22.22 4.96 6.08
N PHE A 388 21.13 5.53 6.62
CA PHE A 388 20.55 5.08 7.90
C PHE A 388 19.81 3.76 7.79
N GLY A 389 19.37 3.40 6.58
CA GLY A 389 18.97 2.03 6.32
C GLY A 389 20.06 1.04 6.74
N ASP A 390 21.35 1.46 6.75
CA ASP A 390 22.50 0.57 6.91
C ASP A 390 22.83 0.25 8.34
N GLU A 391 22.59 1.20 9.23
CA GLU A 391 22.89 1.09 10.67
C GLU A 391 21.83 0.27 11.43
N VAL A 392 20.56 0.32 11.01
CA VAL A 392 19.49 -0.53 11.55
C VAL A 392 19.77 -2.02 11.33
N ALA A 393 20.58 -2.37 10.32
CA ALA A 393 21.01 -3.74 10.08
C ALA A 393 22.16 -4.21 11.00
N CYS A 394 22.77 -3.36 11.85
CA CYS A 394 24.11 -3.61 12.42
C CYS A 394 24.34 -3.46 13.96
N SER A 395 23.33 -3.35 14.85
CA SER A 395 23.58 -3.13 16.30
C SER A 395 23.88 -4.42 17.14
N PRO A 396 24.90 -4.44 18.06
CA PRO A 396 25.35 -5.67 18.76
C PRO A 396 24.65 -6.04 20.08
N THR A 397 23.74 -5.23 20.61
CA THR A 397 23.01 -5.50 21.88
C THR A 397 21.60 -6.02 21.69
N ALA A 398 21.15 -6.19 20.44
CA ALA A 398 19.90 -6.85 20.11
C ALA A 398 20.09 -8.36 19.99
N SER A 399 19.11 -9.11 20.51
CA SER A 399 18.98 -10.57 20.36
C SER A 399 19.13 -11.05 18.89
N PRO A 400 19.45 -12.33 18.63
CA PRO A 400 20.13 -12.81 17.40
C PRO A 400 19.25 -12.82 16.14
N CYS A 401 18.89 -11.64 15.67
CA CYS A 401 18.25 -11.37 14.39
C CYS A 401 18.79 -10.04 13.84
N SER A 402 19.88 -10.08 13.07
CA SER A 402 20.12 -9.30 11.84
C SER A 402 21.56 -9.47 11.31
N PRO A 403 21.76 -9.70 10.00
CA PRO A 403 23.02 -9.48 9.29
C PRO A 403 23.12 -8.05 8.76
N THR A 404 24.33 -7.49 8.88
CA THR A 404 24.82 -6.19 8.42
C THR A 404 24.69 -5.92 6.90
N THR A 405 24.44 -4.66 6.55
CA THR A 405 24.22 -3.99 5.24
C THR A 405 22.78 -3.97 4.72
N PRO A 406 22.21 -2.82 4.33
CA PRO A 406 20.98 -2.76 3.57
C PRO A 406 21.37 -2.62 2.10
N ARG A 407 20.86 -3.54 1.33
CA ARG A 407 21.02 -3.50 -0.11
C ARG A 407 19.64 -3.69 -0.64
N VAL A 408 19.21 -2.71 -1.44
CA VAL A 408 18.20 -2.84 -2.49
C VAL A 408 16.98 -3.65 -2.07
N VAL A 409 16.00 -3.02 -1.43
CA VAL A 409 14.69 -3.67 -1.33
C VAL A 409 13.92 -3.41 -2.63
N SER A 410 13.99 -4.36 -3.55
CA SER A 410 12.87 -4.62 -4.45
C SER A 410 12.12 -5.80 -3.87
N ARG A 411 10.80 -5.71 -3.69
CA ARG A 411 10.01 -6.92 -3.46
C ARG A 411 9.97 -7.71 -4.76
N ILE A 412 10.54 -8.91 -4.80
CA ILE A 412 10.62 -9.72 -6.03
C ILE A 412 9.25 -10.03 -6.66
N ASP A 413 8.20 -10.03 -5.85
CA ASP A 413 6.80 -10.24 -6.25
C ASP A 413 6.15 -9.00 -6.87
N ASP A 414 6.77 -7.81 -6.85
CA ASP A 414 6.25 -6.64 -7.56
C ASP A 414 6.52 -6.75 -9.07
N MET A 415 5.44 -6.86 -9.86
CA MET A 415 5.46 -6.95 -11.32
C MET A 415 4.97 -5.67 -12.02
N THR A 416 4.78 -4.58 -11.27
CA THR A 416 4.08 -3.37 -11.75
C THR A 416 4.85 -2.68 -12.87
N GLN A 417 6.18 -2.59 -12.75
CA GLN A 417 6.98 -1.93 -13.76
C GLN A 417 7.05 -2.76 -15.06
N GLU A 418 7.15 -4.07 -14.94
CA GLU A 418 7.12 -5.01 -16.07
C GLU A 418 5.77 -4.97 -16.78
N TRP A 419 4.67 -4.88 -16.02
CA TRP A 419 3.32 -4.67 -16.52
C TRP A 419 3.19 -3.34 -17.29
N ARG A 420 3.63 -2.20 -16.71
CA ARG A 420 3.61 -0.88 -17.39
C ARG A 420 4.39 -0.88 -18.71
N ASN A 421 5.52 -1.60 -18.75
CA ASN A 421 6.34 -1.72 -19.94
C ASN A 421 5.66 -2.51 -21.08
N ARG A 422 4.55 -3.20 -20.79
CA ARG A 422 3.79 -4.07 -21.71
C ARG A 422 2.37 -3.59 -21.99
N LEU A 423 1.99 -2.44 -21.44
CA LEU A 423 0.73 -1.77 -21.78
C LEU A 423 0.65 -1.48 -23.28
N GLN A 424 -0.53 -1.61 -23.85
CA GLN A 424 -0.83 -1.35 -25.26
C GLN A 424 -2.06 -0.45 -25.38
N VAL A 425 -2.25 0.12 -26.58
CA VAL A 425 -3.49 0.85 -26.91
C VAL A 425 -4.69 -0.09 -26.77
N GLY A 426 -5.74 0.40 -26.13
CA GLY A 426 -6.95 -0.35 -25.83
C GLY A 426 -7.00 -0.91 -24.40
N ASP A 427 -5.88 -1.00 -23.67
CA ASP A 427 -5.90 -1.49 -22.29
C ASP A 427 -6.72 -0.56 -21.37
N ILE A 428 -7.51 -1.16 -20.49
CA ILE A 428 -8.23 -0.46 -19.42
C ILE A 428 -7.40 -0.58 -18.13
N VAL A 429 -7.08 0.57 -17.55
CA VAL A 429 -6.19 0.72 -16.39
C VAL A 429 -6.76 1.72 -15.40
N LEU A 430 -6.12 1.83 -14.23
CA LEU A 430 -6.39 2.91 -13.30
C LEU A 430 -5.40 4.06 -13.53
N HIS A 431 -5.89 5.29 -13.42
CA HIS A 431 -5.08 6.51 -13.43
C HIS A 431 -5.31 7.30 -12.13
N ARG A 432 -4.21 7.68 -11.47
CA ARG A 432 -4.21 8.69 -10.39
C ARG A 432 -2.86 9.40 -10.35
N SER A 433 -2.85 10.69 -10.09
CA SER A 433 -1.61 11.47 -9.97
C SER A 433 -1.05 11.44 -8.55
N ARG A 434 -1.90 11.60 -7.53
CA ARG A 434 -1.52 11.43 -6.11
C ARG A 434 -2.21 10.20 -5.54
N PHE A 435 -1.61 9.56 -4.54
CA PHE A 435 -2.22 8.37 -3.95
C PHE A 435 -3.55 8.66 -3.22
N VAL A 436 -3.71 9.87 -2.66
CA VAL A 436 -4.94 10.34 -2.02
C VAL A 436 -6.06 10.58 -3.03
N ASP A 437 -5.72 10.79 -4.30
CA ASP A 437 -6.71 11.01 -5.35
C ASP A 437 -7.50 9.73 -5.60
N ARG A 438 -8.79 9.90 -5.88
CA ARG A 438 -9.64 8.80 -6.32
C ARG A 438 -9.13 8.31 -7.68
N PRO A 439 -8.83 7.00 -7.83
CA PRO A 439 -8.38 6.48 -9.11
C PRO A 439 -9.54 6.48 -10.12
N TRP A 440 -9.22 6.91 -11.34
CA TRP A 440 -10.11 6.87 -12.49
C TRP A 440 -9.90 5.57 -13.26
N VAL A 441 -10.99 4.95 -13.71
CA VAL A 441 -10.92 3.86 -14.69
C VAL A 441 -10.78 4.52 -16.06
N VAL A 442 -9.70 4.20 -16.76
CA VAL A 442 -9.34 4.87 -18.01
C VAL A 442 -8.96 3.85 -19.07
N ARG A 443 -9.20 4.18 -20.33
CA ARG A 443 -8.70 3.41 -21.47
C ARG A 443 -7.55 4.15 -22.13
N ILE A 444 -6.47 3.43 -22.45
CA ILE A 444 -5.34 3.97 -23.19
C ILE A 444 -5.72 4.09 -24.67
N VAL A 445 -5.65 5.30 -25.24
CA VAL A 445 -5.93 5.55 -26.65
C VAL A 445 -4.65 5.76 -27.47
N ASN A 446 -3.56 6.18 -26.83
CA ASN A 446 -2.26 6.32 -27.47
C ASN A 446 -1.12 6.12 -26.46
N LEU A 447 0.05 5.68 -26.93
CA LEU A 447 1.26 5.48 -26.12
C LEU A 447 2.48 6.12 -26.77
N THR A 448 3.21 6.92 -26.00
CA THR A 448 4.47 7.52 -26.41
C THR A 448 5.61 6.98 -25.57
N ARG A 449 6.53 6.22 -26.19
CA ARG A 449 7.70 5.62 -25.53
C ARG A 449 9.00 6.04 -26.22
N THR A 450 9.52 7.21 -25.87
CA THR A 450 10.85 7.68 -26.29
C THR A 450 11.88 7.49 -25.17
N ARG A 451 13.17 7.79 -25.45
CA ARG A 451 14.22 7.72 -24.41
C ARG A 451 13.99 8.70 -23.26
N SER A 452 13.39 9.86 -23.53
CA SER A 452 13.13 10.92 -22.56
C SER A 452 11.69 10.94 -22.05
N ARG A 453 10.76 10.32 -22.77
CA ARG A 453 9.32 10.44 -22.51
C ARG A 453 8.62 9.09 -22.51
N ARG A 454 7.88 8.81 -21.45
CA ARG A 454 7.01 7.64 -21.32
C ARG A 454 5.64 8.13 -20.87
N THR A 455 4.78 8.43 -21.83
CA THR A 455 3.44 8.99 -21.58
C THR A 455 2.35 8.23 -22.35
N ALA A 456 1.11 8.40 -21.94
CA ALA A 456 -0.09 7.89 -22.57
C ALA A 456 -1.07 9.04 -22.87
N GLU A 457 -1.90 8.83 -23.88
CA GLU A 457 -3.17 9.52 -24.01
C GLU A 457 -4.26 8.57 -23.51
N ILE A 458 -5.14 9.06 -22.65
CA ILE A 458 -6.19 8.27 -22.00
C ILE A 458 -7.57 8.89 -22.22
N VAL A 459 -8.60 8.05 -22.17
CA VAL A 459 -10.01 8.45 -22.18
C VAL A 459 -10.73 7.87 -20.95
N PHE A 460 -11.61 8.66 -20.33
CA PHE A 460 -12.36 8.26 -19.14
C PHE A 460 -13.68 9.02 -18.96
N PHE A 461 -14.59 8.44 -18.17
CA PHE A 461 -15.85 9.08 -17.81
C PHE A 461 -15.67 9.98 -16.58
N ARG A 462 -16.06 11.25 -16.70
CA ARG A 462 -16.09 12.21 -15.59
C ARG A 462 -17.53 12.66 -15.35
N PRO A 463 -18.05 12.59 -14.11
CA PRO A 463 -19.33 13.20 -13.79
C PRO A 463 -19.18 14.73 -13.77
N THR A 464 -20.14 15.44 -14.37
CA THR A 464 -20.26 16.91 -14.42
C THR A 464 -21.61 17.37 -13.88
N GLY A 465 -21.66 18.60 -13.36
CA GLY A 465 -22.84 19.16 -12.68
C GLY A 465 -22.51 19.65 -11.27
N THR A 466 -23.48 19.53 -10.35
CA THR A 466 -23.28 19.81 -8.91
C THR A 466 -22.10 19.01 -8.40
N ARG A 467 -21.16 19.70 -7.73
CA ARG A 467 -20.00 19.03 -7.15
C ARG A 467 -20.48 17.99 -6.15
N TRP A 468 -19.77 16.87 -6.08
CA TRP A 468 -20.12 15.78 -5.17
C TRP A 468 -20.15 16.20 -3.70
N GLU A 469 -19.42 17.28 -3.38
CA GLU A 469 -19.34 17.95 -2.08
C GLU A 469 -20.68 18.63 -1.69
N ASP A 470 -21.57 18.91 -2.65
CA ASP A 470 -22.82 19.63 -2.42
C ASP A 470 -24.05 18.73 -2.57
N VAL A 471 -24.06 17.55 -1.91
CA VAL A 471 -25.25 16.66 -1.88
C VAL A 471 -26.54 17.41 -1.51
N PRO A 472 -26.54 18.36 -0.55
CA PRO A 472 -27.72 19.20 -0.30
C PRO A 472 -28.12 20.06 -1.50
N SER A 473 -27.17 20.62 -2.26
CA SER A 473 -27.46 21.40 -3.48
C SER A 473 -28.01 20.51 -4.60
N MET A 474 -27.46 19.31 -4.77
CA MET A 474 -27.93 18.32 -5.75
C MET A 474 -29.39 17.94 -5.49
N LEU A 475 -29.72 17.65 -4.22
CA LEU A 475 -31.08 17.29 -3.83
C LEU A 475 -32.05 18.48 -3.94
N SER A 476 -31.56 19.71 -3.83
CA SER A 476 -32.38 20.92 -3.90
C SER A 476 -32.63 21.40 -5.33
N SER A 477 -31.69 21.20 -6.26
CA SER A 477 -31.85 21.61 -7.66
C SER A 477 -32.59 20.58 -8.52
N GLY A 478 -32.66 19.32 -8.07
CA GLY A 478 -33.21 18.21 -8.86
C GLY A 478 -32.34 17.88 -10.09
N ASP A 479 -31.13 18.43 -10.17
CA ASP A 479 -30.23 18.19 -11.28
C ASP A 479 -29.73 16.74 -11.24
N GLN A 480 -29.87 16.06 -12.37
CA GLN A 480 -29.29 14.73 -12.55
C GLN A 480 -27.79 14.83 -12.87
N TRP A 481 -27.06 13.78 -12.47
CA TRP A 481 -25.66 13.59 -12.81
C TRP A 481 -25.48 13.55 -14.33
N ARG A 482 -24.73 14.52 -14.87
CA ARG A 482 -24.27 14.42 -16.25
C ARG A 482 -22.94 13.70 -16.27
N TRP A 483 -22.68 12.98 -17.36
CA TRP A 483 -21.40 12.35 -17.59
C TRP A 483 -20.83 12.90 -18.89
N GLU A 484 -19.53 13.16 -18.87
CA GLU A 484 -18.77 13.51 -20.04
C GLU A 484 -17.61 12.53 -20.26
N VAL A 485 -17.25 12.38 -21.52
CA VAL A 485 -16.10 11.58 -21.93
C VAL A 485 -14.90 12.52 -22.07
N VAL A 486 -13.93 12.39 -21.16
CA VAL A 486 -12.73 13.22 -21.12
C VAL A 486 -11.58 12.51 -21.79
N ARG A 487 -10.86 13.24 -22.65
CA ARG A 487 -9.55 12.84 -23.15
C ARG A 487 -8.45 13.64 -22.47
N GLN A 488 -7.41 12.95 -22.02
CA GLN A 488 -6.24 13.57 -21.39
C GLN A 488 -4.97 13.04 -22.04
N SER A 489 -4.15 13.96 -22.55
CA SER A 489 -2.86 13.66 -23.16
C SER A 489 -1.71 13.79 -22.14
N GLU A 490 -0.56 13.22 -22.49
CA GLU A 490 0.71 13.40 -21.76
C GLU A 490 0.72 12.84 -20.33
N VAL A 491 -0.14 11.86 -20.05
CA VAL A 491 -0.20 11.18 -18.76
C VAL A 491 1.04 10.31 -18.57
N PRO A 492 1.86 10.53 -17.53
CA PRO A 492 3.03 9.69 -17.28
C PRO A 492 2.65 8.23 -17.06
N LEU A 493 3.40 7.28 -17.64
CA LEU A 493 3.09 5.86 -17.46
C LEU A 493 3.21 5.39 -15.99
N HIS A 494 3.94 6.12 -15.15
CA HIS A 494 4.04 5.79 -13.72
C HIS A 494 2.76 6.12 -12.94
N ASP A 495 1.91 7.00 -13.48
CA ASP A 495 0.59 7.36 -12.94
C ASP A 495 -0.50 6.35 -13.38
N LEU A 496 -0.11 5.33 -14.16
CA LEU A 496 -0.97 4.23 -14.58
C LEU A 496 -0.72 2.98 -13.74
N PHE A 497 -1.82 2.32 -13.41
CA PHE A 497 -1.86 1.29 -12.38
C PHE A 497 -2.81 0.15 -12.75
N PRO A 498 -2.53 -1.09 -12.28
CA PRO A 498 -3.34 -2.25 -12.61
C PRO A 498 -4.76 -2.11 -12.06
N LEU A 499 -5.73 -2.47 -12.90
CA LEU A 499 -7.15 -2.45 -12.56
C LEU A 499 -7.56 -3.77 -11.87
N LEU A 500 -7.18 -3.89 -10.59
CA LEU A 500 -7.43 -5.08 -9.77
C LEU A 500 -8.94 -5.29 -9.53
N GLU A 501 -9.37 -6.55 -9.40
CA GLU A 501 -10.77 -6.94 -9.22
C GLU A 501 -11.38 -6.38 -7.94
N GLU A 502 -10.65 -6.46 -6.82
CA GLU A 502 -11.03 -5.88 -5.54
C GLU A 502 -10.92 -4.35 -5.58
N ALA A 503 -12.05 -3.65 -5.44
CA ALA A 503 -12.08 -2.20 -5.28
C ALA A 503 -11.34 -1.75 -3.99
N ASP A 504 -11.34 -2.63 -2.98
CA ASP A 504 -10.74 -2.42 -1.66
C ASP A 504 -9.22 -2.66 -1.62
N ALA A 505 -8.59 -3.16 -2.68
CA ALA A 505 -7.13 -3.24 -2.75
C ALA A 505 -6.56 -1.81 -2.81
N GLY A 506 -6.01 -1.31 -1.69
CA GLY A 506 -5.38 0.02 -1.62
C GLY A 506 -4.19 0.14 -2.57
N ALA A 507 -3.45 -0.96 -2.70
CA ALA A 507 -2.23 -1.07 -3.47
C ALA A 507 -2.49 -1.05 -4.97
N GLN A 508 -1.78 -0.18 -5.66
CA GLN A 508 -1.63 -0.20 -7.11
C GLN A 508 -0.38 -0.98 -7.57
N ILE A 509 0.00 -1.99 -6.78
CA ILE A 509 1.07 -2.94 -7.10
C ILE A 509 0.45 -4.16 -7.74
N LEU A 510 0.96 -4.57 -8.90
CA LEU A 510 0.68 -5.90 -9.43
C LEU A 510 1.60 -6.92 -8.73
N LYS A 511 1.11 -7.55 -7.67
CA LYS A 511 1.82 -8.67 -7.03
C LYS A 511 1.77 -9.92 -7.91
N ALA A 512 2.82 -10.73 -7.91
CA ALA A 512 2.88 -11.98 -8.68
C ALA A 512 1.70 -12.92 -8.39
N GLY A 513 1.33 -13.09 -7.12
CA GLY A 513 0.15 -13.87 -6.74
C GLY A 513 -1.17 -13.34 -7.35
N LEU A 514 -1.32 -12.03 -7.54
CA LEU A 514 -2.49 -11.45 -8.19
C LEU A 514 -2.45 -11.64 -9.71
N ALA A 515 -1.25 -11.61 -10.31
CA ALA A 515 -1.06 -11.86 -11.73
C ALA A 515 -1.39 -13.31 -12.12
N LEU A 516 -1.17 -14.27 -11.21
CA LEU A 516 -1.55 -15.67 -11.38
C LEU A 516 -3.06 -15.87 -11.48
N ASN A 517 -3.81 -15.16 -10.64
CA ASN A 517 -5.25 -15.37 -10.48
C ASN A 517 -6.09 -14.54 -11.45
N SER A 518 -5.46 -13.85 -12.41
CA SER A 518 -6.16 -12.95 -13.33
C SER A 518 -5.60 -13.02 -14.74
N ASP A 519 -6.40 -13.56 -15.65
CA ASP A 519 -6.09 -13.62 -17.08
C ASP A 519 -5.81 -12.24 -17.68
N ARG A 520 -6.43 -11.19 -17.13
CA ARG A 520 -6.18 -9.80 -17.52
C ARG A 520 -4.71 -9.43 -17.34
N PHE A 521 -4.12 -9.74 -16.19
CA PHE A 521 -2.73 -9.36 -15.88
C PHE A 521 -1.72 -10.34 -16.45
N GLY A 522 -1.96 -11.64 -16.31
CA GLY A 522 -1.15 -12.66 -16.97
C GLY A 522 -1.10 -12.43 -18.48
N GLY A 523 -2.22 -12.02 -19.07
CA GLY A 523 -2.40 -11.50 -20.43
C GLY A 523 -1.33 -10.48 -20.82
N VAL A 524 -1.31 -9.36 -20.10
CA VAL A 524 -0.41 -8.23 -20.35
C VAL A 524 1.06 -8.62 -20.16
N LEU A 525 1.38 -9.41 -19.12
CA LEU A 525 2.76 -9.78 -18.80
C LEU A 525 3.43 -10.66 -19.87
N GLN A 526 2.64 -11.43 -20.63
CA GLN A 526 3.15 -12.26 -21.74
C GLN A 526 3.36 -11.49 -23.05
N ARG A 527 2.90 -10.24 -23.15
CA ARG A 527 3.10 -9.44 -24.36
C ARG A 527 4.58 -9.10 -24.52
N HIS A 528 5.04 -9.04 -25.77
CA HIS A 528 6.39 -8.58 -26.06
C HIS A 528 6.59 -7.14 -25.57
N PRO A 529 7.69 -6.84 -24.85
CA PRO A 529 7.99 -5.47 -24.49
C PRO A 529 8.32 -4.66 -25.76
N GLU A 530 7.73 -3.47 -25.90
CA GLU A 530 8.05 -2.56 -27.02
C GLU A 530 9.48 -1.99 -26.93
N ALA A 531 10.11 -2.04 -25.76
CA ALA A 531 11.48 -1.57 -25.55
C ALA A 531 12.49 -2.72 -25.72
N SER A 532 13.58 -2.44 -26.45
CA SER A 532 14.71 -3.37 -26.56
C SER A 532 15.31 -3.70 -25.20
N PHE A 533 15.60 -4.98 -24.99
CA PHE A 533 16.21 -5.49 -23.76
C PHE A 533 17.51 -4.76 -23.47
N ARG A 534 17.69 -4.34 -22.21
CA ARG A 534 18.93 -3.71 -21.76
C ARG A 534 19.80 -4.78 -21.10
N PRO A 535 20.96 -5.13 -21.67
CA PRO A 535 21.86 -6.07 -21.03
C PRO A 535 22.25 -5.56 -19.64
N ALA A 536 22.02 -6.39 -18.63
CA ALA A 536 22.18 -6.01 -17.23
C ALA A 536 22.92 -7.09 -16.44
N CYS A 537 23.67 -6.66 -15.42
CA CYS A 537 24.25 -7.56 -14.43
C CYS A 537 23.17 -8.14 -13.51
N PRO A 538 23.46 -9.16 -12.68
CA PRO A 538 22.47 -9.72 -11.75
C PRO A 538 21.88 -8.71 -10.75
N LYS A 539 22.55 -7.58 -10.50
CA LYS A 539 22.03 -6.45 -9.70
C LYS A 539 21.21 -5.43 -10.51
N GLY A 540 20.93 -5.68 -11.79
CA GLY A 540 20.16 -4.79 -12.66
C GLY A 540 20.93 -3.61 -13.27
N HIS A 541 22.24 -3.47 -13.02
CA HIS A 541 23.04 -2.41 -13.63
C HIS A 541 23.33 -2.69 -15.10
N LYS A 542 23.24 -1.66 -15.94
CA LYS A 542 23.55 -1.75 -17.38
C LYS A 542 24.98 -2.25 -17.62
N LEU A 543 25.10 -3.29 -18.44
CA LEU A 543 26.39 -3.75 -18.97
C LEU A 543 26.85 -2.82 -20.08
N GLN A 544 28.14 -2.47 -20.06
CA GLN A 544 28.76 -1.59 -21.03
C GLN A 544 29.79 -2.37 -21.85
N LEU A 545 29.80 -2.14 -23.16
CA LEU A 545 30.82 -2.69 -24.06
C LEU A 545 32.17 -2.03 -23.74
N LEU A 546 33.14 -2.82 -23.32
CA LEU A 546 34.53 -2.44 -23.24
C LEU A 546 35.17 -2.69 -24.60
N ARG A 547 35.61 -1.62 -25.28
CA ARG A 547 36.42 -1.69 -26.50
C ARG A 547 37.89 -1.51 -26.11
N GLY A 548 38.71 -2.55 -26.23
CA GLY A 548 40.16 -2.45 -26.04
C GLY A 548 40.84 -3.76 -25.61
N ALA A 549 42.07 -3.97 -26.09
CA ALA A 549 42.94 -5.05 -25.61
C ALA A 549 43.35 -4.81 -24.15
N PRO A 550 43.53 -5.86 -23.32
CA PRO A 550 44.05 -5.70 -21.96
C PRO A 550 45.40 -4.96 -22.00
N SER A 551 45.52 -3.86 -21.27
CA SER A 551 46.83 -3.28 -21.00
C SER A 551 47.65 -4.26 -20.15
N TRP A 552 48.96 -4.27 -20.33
CA TRP A 552 49.91 -5.14 -19.63
C TRP A 552 49.88 -5.04 -18.10
N PHE A 553 49.16 -4.06 -17.54
CA PHE A 553 48.96 -3.85 -16.11
C PHE A 553 47.61 -4.32 -15.56
N CYS A 554 46.67 -4.75 -16.41
CA CYS A 554 45.30 -5.07 -15.98
C CYS A 554 44.98 -6.56 -16.17
N THR A 555 45.00 -7.33 -15.07
CA THR A 555 44.41 -8.68 -15.04
C THR A 555 42.90 -8.56 -15.17
N VAL A 556 42.35 -9.06 -16.27
CA VAL A 556 40.91 -9.00 -16.56
C VAL A 556 40.21 -10.11 -15.79
N PRO A 557 39.11 -9.82 -15.06
CA PRO A 557 38.32 -10.86 -14.40
C PRO A 557 37.83 -11.93 -15.38
N PRO A 558 37.75 -13.21 -14.97
CA PRO A 558 37.15 -14.25 -15.79
C PRO A 558 35.67 -13.96 -16.08
N CYS A 559 35.16 -14.54 -17.17
CA CYS A 559 33.74 -14.41 -17.51
C CYS A 559 32.86 -14.95 -16.37
N SER A 560 31.91 -14.16 -15.89
CA SER A 560 30.98 -14.50 -14.81
C SER A 560 29.94 -15.55 -15.21
N VAL A 561 29.91 -15.99 -16.47
CA VAL A 561 29.02 -17.04 -17.00
C VAL A 561 29.79 -18.34 -17.20
N CYS A 562 30.82 -18.34 -18.06
CA CYS A 562 31.55 -19.56 -18.41
C CYS A 562 32.84 -19.80 -17.61
N GLY A 563 33.24 -18.88 -16.74
CA GLY A 563 34.48 -18.98 -15.94
C GLY A 563 35.78 -18.81 -16.74
N HIS A 564 35.74 -18.77 -18.07
CA HIS A 564 36.94 -18.68 -18.89
C HIS A 564 37.53 -17.26 -18.84
N PRO A 565 38.87 -17.12 -18.76
CA PRO A 565 39.54 -15.84 -18.99
C PRO A 565 39.21 -15.39 -20.42
N ALA A 566 38.61 -14.20 -20.55
CA ALA A 566 38.02 -13.76 -21.80
C ALA A 566 39.09 -13.55 -22.88
N ALA A 567 39.26 -14.51 -23.81
CA ALA A 567 40.16 -14.38 -24.96
C ALA A 567 39.61 -13.48 -26.08
N SER A 568 38.34 -13.07 -26.03
CA SER A 568 37.69 -12.24 -27.05
C SER A 568 37.95 -10.73 -26.87
N ASN A 569 38.09 -10.01 -27.99
CA ASN A 569 38.25 -8.56 -28.02
C ASN A 569 37.00 -7.78 -27.58
N GLU A 570 35.81 -8.39 -27.64
CA GLU A 570 34.57 -7.79 -27.18
C GLU A 570 34.19 -8.32 -25.80
N ARG A 571 33.93 -7.40 -24.86
CA ARG A 571 33.57 -7.71 -23.47
C ARG A 571 32.51 -6.75 -22.96
N TYR A 572 31.63 -7.27 -22.12
CA TYR A 572 30.61 -6.49 -21.46
C TYR A 572 30.88 -6.47 -19.97
N SER A 573 31.04 -5.29 -19.38
CA SER A 573 31.31 -5.16 -17.96
C SER A 573 30.28 -4.29 -17.25
N CYS A 574 30.06 -4.62 -15.98
CA CYS A 574 29.37 -3.74 -15.07
C CYS A 574 30.40 -2.93 -14.26
N PRO A 575 30.50 -1.60 -14.44
CA PRO A 575 31.48 -0.78 -13.71
C PRO A 575 31.21 -0.72 -12.20
N ARG A 576 30.01 -1.13 -11.76
CA ARG A 576 29.60 -1.11 -10.34
C ARG A 576 29.76 -2.46 -9.64
N CYS A 577 29.68 -3.57 -10.36
CA CYS A 577 29.62 -4.91 -9.76
C CYS A 577 30.82 -5.80 -10.11
N ASN A 578 31.74 -5.30 -10.94
CA ASN A 578 32.85 -6.08 -11.48
C ASN A 578 32.41 -7.39 -12.18
N VAL A 579 31.17 -7.43 -12.67
CA VAL A 579 30.64 -8.54 -13.47
C VAL A 579 31.13 -8.36 -14.89
N VAL A 580 31.68 -9.42 -15.47
CA VAL A 580 32.22 -9.44 -16.83
C VAL A 580 31.59 -10.58 -17.62
N VAL A 581 31.04 -10.29 -18.79
CA VAL A 581 30.53 -11.28 -19.74
C VAL A 581 31.35 -11.19 -21.01
N CYS A 582 31.98 -12.29 -21.42
CA CYS A 582 32.73 -12.34 -22.68
C CYS A 582 31.78 -12.25 -23.88
N GLY A 583 32.28 -11.77 -25.03
CA GLY A 583 31.47 -11.59 -26.23
C GLY A 583 30.73 -12.86 -26.66
N ALA A 584 31.39 -14.03 -26.60
CA ALA A 584 30.77 -15.30 -26.95
C ALA A 584 29.58 -15.67 -26.05
N CYS A 585 29.72 -15.50 -24.72
CA CYS A 585 28.60 -15.70 -23.80
C CYS A 585 27.50 -14.68 -24.06
N PHE A 586 27.87 -13.40 -24.22
CA PHE A 586 26.92 -12.32 -24.48
C PHE A 586 26.06 -12.62 -25.72
N THR A 587 26.69 -12.91 -26.87
CA THR A 587 25.98 -13.25 -28.11
C THR A 587 25.08 -14.47 -27.93
N ARG A 588 25.59 -15.52 -27.26
CA ARG A 588 24.82 -16.73 -27.00
C ARG A 588 23.58 -16.43 -26.14
N GLY A 589 23.76 -15.81 -24.97
CA GLY A 589 22.67 -15.50 -24.05
C GLY A 589 21.67 -14.49 -24.62
N SER A 590 22.12 -13.56 -25.46
CA SER A 590 21.24 -12.64 -26.20
C SER A 590 20.37 -13.35 -27.24
N ASN A 591 20.84 -14.48 -27.78
CA ASN A 591 20.13 -15.27 -28.79
C ASN A 591 19.28 -16.39 -28.17
N PHE A 592 19.21 -16.48 -26.85
CA PHE A 592 18.32 -17.45 -26.20
C PHE A 592 16.87 -17.23 -26.63
N ALA A 593 16.10 -18.31 -26.80
CA ALA A 593 14.69 -18.26 -27.13
C ALA A 593 13.92 -17.43 -26.09
N GLY A 594 12.79 -16.85 -26.51
CA GLY A 594 11.99 -16.02 -25.61
C GLY A 594 12.56 -14.62 -25.32
N GLY A 595 13.40 -14.09 -26.21
CA GLY A 595 13.91 -12.71 -26.11
C GLY A 595 15.25 -12.56 -25.40
N GLY A 596 15.95 -13.67 -25.11
CA GLY A 596 17.28 -13.68 -24.53
C GLY A 596 17.30 -13.66 -23.00
N VAL A 597 18.43 -14.05 -22.41
CA VAL A 597 18.63 -14.18 -20.94
C VAL A 597 18.46 -12.87 -20.16
N PHE A 598 18.55 -11.73 -20.85
CA PHE A 598 18.37 -10.40 -20.27
C PHE A 598 16.91 -9.93 -20.28
N ALA A 599 15.96 -10.78 -20.69
CA ALA A 599 14.53 -10.48 -20.59
C ALA A 599 14.11 -10.21 -19.15
N ASP A 600 13.22 -9.24 -18.94
CA ASP A 600 12.74 -8.89 -17.59
C ASP A 600 11.88 -10.00 -16.96
N ILE A 601 11.19 -10.78 -17.80
CA ILE A 601 10.26 -11.85 -17.43
C ILE A 601 10.72 -13.15 -18.10
N LEU A 602 10.69 -14.27 -17.39
CA LEU A 602 10.90 -15.60 -17.96
C LEU A 602 9.67 -16.04 -18.77
N ASN A 603 9.92 -16.77 -19.85
CA ASN A 603 8.90 -17.54 -20.56
C ASN A 603 9.34 -19.02 -20.61
N PRO A 604 8.44 -19.94 -20.98
CA PRO A 604 8.76 -21.36 -21.01
C PRO A 604 9.97 -21.71 -21.88
N GLU A 605 10.15 -21.04 -23.02
CA GLU A 605 11.27 -21.30 -23.94
C GLU A 605 12.61 -20.93 -23.29
N LEU A 606 12.70 -19.71 -22.74
CA LEU A 606 13.88 -19.23 -22.04
C LEU A 606 14.18 -20.10 -20.81
N ALA A 607 13.16 -20.53 -20.08
CA ALA A 607 13.32 -21.39 -18.92
C ALA A 607 13.95 -22.75 -19.29
N ARG A 608 13.52 -23.36 -20.40
CA ARG A 608 14.12 -24.62 -20.91
C ARG A 608 15.58 -24.43 -21.31
N GLU A 609 15.91 -23.33 -21.99
CA GLU A 609 17.31 -23.04 -22.35
C GLU A 609 18.19 -22.75 -21.15
N LEU A 610 17.65 -22.07 -20.13
CA LEU A 610 18.36 -21.86 -18.87
C LEU A 610 18.66 -23.19 -18.16
N LEU A 611 17.70 -24.11 -18.08
CA LEU A 611 17.93 -25.44 -17.49
C LEU A 611 18.99 -26.25 -18.25
N ALA A 612 19.18 -26.00 -19.54
CA ALA A 612 20.21 -26.63 -20.35
C ALA A 612 21.60 -25.97 -20.25
N ASP A 613 21.71 -24.75 -19.70
CA ASP A 613 22.97 -24.00 -19.58
C ASP A 613 23.23 -23.58 -18.12
N ALA A 614 24.03 -24.37 -17.40
CA ALA A 614 24.34 -24.14 -16.00
C ALA A 614 24.95 -22.76 -15.71
N GLY A 615 25.73 -22.19 -16.65
CA GLY A 615 26.35 -20.87 -16.47
C GLY A 615 25.31 -19.75 -16.48
N TRP A 616 24.38 -19.82 -17.43
CA TRP A 616 23.28 -18.84 -17.52
C TRP A 616 22.19 -19.07 -16.47
N LEU A 617 21.91 -20.32 -16.08
CA LEU A 617 21.04 -20.64 -14.96
C LEU A 617 21.53 -19.98 -13.68
N ARG A 618 22.81 -20.18 -13.33
CA ARG A 618 23.47 -19.52 -12.20
C ARG A 618 23.35 -18.01 -12.25
N TYR A 619 23.67 -17.43 -13.41
CA TYR A 619 23.62 -15.99 -13.60
C TYR A 619 22.20 -15.44 -13.35
N ARG A 620 21.17 -16.15 -13.82
CA ARG A 620 19.77 -15.77 -13.65
C ARG A 620 19.28 -16.01 -12.23
N ALA A 621 19.57 -17.17 -11.64
CA ALA A 621 19.24 -17.51 -10.26
C ALA A 621 19.81 -16.46 -9.30
N ARG A 622 21.06 -16.04 -9.51
CA ARG A 622 21.68 -14.94 -8.75
C ARG A 622 20.90 -13.62 -8.84
N ALA A 623 20.34 -13.30 -10.00
CA ALA A 623 19.50 -12.11 -10.15
C ALA A 623 18.20 -12.23 -9.33
N TYR A 624 17.57 -13.41 -9.28
CA TYR A 624 16.37 -13.65 -8.46
C TYR A 624 16.72 -13.65 -6.97
N PHE A 625 17.85 -14.26 -6.59
CA PHE A 625 18.33 -14.24 -5.21
C PHE A 625 18.50 -12.81 -4.72
N LEU A 626 19.19 -11.96 -5.49
CA LEU A 626 19.43 -10.56 -5.14
C LEU A 626 18.13 -9.73 -5.08
N LYS A 627 17.12 -10.06 -5.90
CA LYS A 627 15.78 -9.44 -5.80
C LYS A 627 15.00 -9.96 -4.59
N ALA A 628 15.12 -11.24 -4.24
CA ALA A 628 14.38 -11.87 -3.15
C ALA A 628 14.97 -11.53 -1.77
N ASP A 629 16.30 -11.45 -1.68
CA ASP A 629 17.07 -11.03 -0.52
C ASP A 629 17.09 -9.50 -0.38
N HIS A 630 15.90 -8.94 -0.40
CA HIS A 630 15.62 -7.52 -0.38
C HIS A 630 16.16 -6.80 0.88
N ASN A 631 16.41 -7.53 1.96
CA ASN A 631 17.03 -7.02 3.20
C ASN A 631 18.52 -7.38 3.33
N GLY A 632 19.15 -7.91 2.27
CA GLY A 632 20.60 -8.11 2.21
C GLY A 632 21.17 -9.16 3.17
N THR A 633 20.33 -10.05 3.70
CA THR A 633 20.75 -11.05 4.70
C THR A 633 21.69 -12.12 4.16
N GLY A 634 21.81 -12.23 2.84
CA GLY A 634 22.43 -13.36 2.17
C GLY A 634 21.64 -14.66 2.33
N LEU A 635 20.38 -14.58 2.79
CA LEU A 635 19.56 -15.73 3.15
C LEU A 635 18.11 -15.56 2.68
N ILE A 636 17.54 -16.62 2.12
CA ILE A 636 16.15 -16.68 1.69
C ILE A 636 15.36 -17.55 2.69
N ASP A 637 14.47 -16.92 3.44
CA ASP A 637 13.52 -17.59 4.33
C ASP A 637 12.25 -18.07 3.59
N LYS A 638 11.37 -18.78 4.29
CA LYS A 638 10.12 -19.31 3.71
C LYS A 638 9.26 -18.22 3.03
N PRO A 639 8.97 -17.05 3.66
CA PRO A 639 8.25 -15.97 2.99
C PRO A 639 8.92 -15.44 1.71
N LYS A 640 10.25 -15.29 1.70
CA LYS A 640 10.98 -14.87 0.48
C LYS A 640 10.93 -15.95 -0.60
N ALA A 641 11.11 -17.22 -0.25
CA ALA A 641 11.02 -18.35 -1.18
C ALA A 641 9.62 -18.47 -1.79
N ARG A 642 8.56 -18.25 -1.00
CA ARG A 642 7.17 -18.20 -1.48
C ARG A 642 6.99 -17.13 -2.55
N ARG A 643 7.49 -15.91 -2.33
CA ARG A 643 7.41 -14.82 -3.32
C ARG A 643 8.15 -15.16 -4.61
N VAL A 644 9.31 -15.84 -4.53
CA VAL A 644 10.04 -16.32 -5.70
C VAL A 644 9.20 -17.36 -6.46
N ASN A 645 8.62 -18.32 -5.76
CA ASN A 645 7.75 -19.35 -6.34
C ASN A 645 6.54 -18.74 -7.05
N GLU A 646 5.82 -17.82 -6.40
CA GLU A 646 4.70 -17.09 -6.99
C GLU A 646 5.12 -16.29 -8.22
N ARG A 647 6.29 -15.64 -8.18
CA ARG A 647 6.85 -14.90 -9.32
C ARG A 647 7.16 -15.81 -10.50
N LEU A 648 7.85 -16.92 -10.27
CA LEU A 648 8.17 -17.89 -11.33
C LEU A 648 6.91 -18.44 -11.98
N ALA A 649 5.93 -18.82 -11.16
CA ALA A 649 4.63 -19.30 -11.64
C ALA A 649 3.91 -18.23 -12.47
N ALA A 650 3.89 -16.97 -12.02
CA ALA A 650 3.26 -15.85 -12.75
C ALA A 650 3.93 -15.59 -14.11
N GLU A 651 5.27 -15.64 -14.15
CA GLU A 651 6.05 -15.44 -15.36
C GLU A 651 5.85 -16.57 -16.37
N LEU A 652 5.75 -17.81 -15.91
CA LEU A 652 5.59 -18.98 -16.77
C LEU A 652 4.13 -19.34 -17.07
N ARG A 653 3.15 -18.71 -16.41
CA ARG A 653 1.74 -19.13 -16.36
C ARG A 653 1.59 -20.60 -15.95
N ALA A 654 2.31 -20.98 -14.92
CA ALA A 654 2.27 -22.32 -14.35
C ALA A 654 1.57 -22.30 -12.99
N LYS A 655 1.18 -23.47 -12.51
CA LYS A 655 0.74 -23.62 -11.10
C LYS A 655 1.96 -23.48 -10.18
N PRO A 656 1.90 -22.61 -9.15
CA PRO A 656 2.99 -22.48 -8.18
C PRO A 656 3.13 -23.77 -7.37
N LEU A 657 4.33 -24.03 -6.84
CA LEU A 657 4.52 -25.12 -5.89
C LEU A 657 3.59 -24.92 -4.68
N SER A 658 2.98 -25.99 -4.22
CA SER A 658 2.22 -25.97 -2.97
C SER A 658 3.12 -25.70 -1.77
N ASP A 659 2.53 -25.29 -0.65
CA ASP A 659 3.27 -25.02 0.59
C ASP A 659 4.10 -26.21 1.08
N SER A 660 3.59 -27.43 0.89
CA SER A 660 4.27 -28.66 1.29
C SER A 660 5.44 -28.98 0.36
N GLU A 661 5.29 -28.78 -0.95
CA GLU A 661 6.36 -28.95 -1.94
C GLU A 661 7.47 -27.92 -1.76
N LEU A 662 7.09 -26.64 -1.59
CA LEU A 662 8.03 -25.56 -1.32
C LEU A 662 8.87 -25.87 -0.07
N LEU A 663 8.22 -26.27 1.03
CA LEU A 663 8.92 -26.64 2.26
C LEU A 663 9.81 -27.86 2.07
N ARG A 664 9.36 -28.87 1.31
CA ARG A 664 10.14 -30.09 1.02
C ARG A 664 11.44 -29.73 0.29
N GLU A 665 11.37 -28.91 -0.76
CA GLU A 665 12.56 -28.48 -1.50
C GLU A 665 13.48 -27.61 -0.64
N MET A 666 12.92 -26.70 0.15
CA MET A 666 13.73 -25.91 1.08
C MET A 666 14.45 -26.80 2.11
N HIS A 667 13.79 -27.83 2.65
CA HIS A 667 14.41 -28.78 3.57
C HIS A 667 15.50 -29.65 2.92
N ARG A 668 15.29 -30.06 1.66
CA ARG A 668 16.26 -30.83 0.88
C ARG A 668 17.55 -30.05 0.64
N LEU A 669 17.43 -28.74 0.43
CA LEU A 669 18.53 -27.87 0.00
C LEU A 669 19.13 -27.01 1.10
N ALA A 670 18.49 -26.95 2.27
CA ALA A 670 19.02 -26.20 3.41
C ALA A 670 20.41 -26.73 3.79
N PRO A 671 21.42 -25.85 3.99
CA PRO A 671 22.78 -26.30 4.26
C PRO A 671 22.85 -27.13 5.55
N SER A 672 23.62 -28.23 5.54
CA SER A 672 23.69 -29.20 6.65
C SER A 672 24.07 -28.59 8.01
N ARG A 673 24.74 -27.43 8.02
CA ARG A 673 25.06 -26.66 9.23
C ARG A 673 23.83 -26.15 10.00
N TRP A 674 22.65 -26.16 9.37
CA TRP A 674 21.37 -25.72 9.95
C TRP A 674 20.42 -26.91 10.21
N ILE A 675 20.82 -28.12 9.84
CA ILE A 675 20.09 -29.38 10.07
C ILE A 675 20.77 -30.10 11.24
N VAL A 676 20.39 -29.77 12.48
CA VAL A 676 20.69 -30.63 13.63
C VAL A 676 19.42 -31.43 13.96
N LEU A 677 19.41 -32.70 13.56
CA LEU A 677 18.61 -33.74 14.20
C LEU A 677 19.61 -34.77 14.74
N GLU A 678 19.48 -35.11 16.02
CA GLU A 678 20.43 -35.92 16.78
C GLU A 678 20.71 -37.32 16.18
N PRO A 679 21.92 -37.87 16.37
CA PRO A 679 22.16 -39.30 16.25
C PRO A 679 21.75 -40.00 17.54
N GLY A 680 20.65 -40.76 17.51
CA GLY A 680 20.27 -41.66 18.60
C GLY A 680 21.29 -42.79 18.76
N ALA A 681 22.21 -42.61 19.70
CA ALA A 681 23.11 -43.65 20.18
C ALA A 681 22.32 -44.75 20.90
N ARG A 682 22.58 -46.01 20.53
CA ARG A 682 22.25 -47.17 21.37
C ARG A 682 23.15 -47.12 22.61
N GLY A 683 22.59 -47.10 23.80
CA GLY A 683 23.36 -47.22 25.04
C GLY A 683 22.59 -46.83 26.29
N GLU A 684 22.01 -47.86 26.93
CA GLU A 684 21.81 -48.07 28.37
C GLU A 684 21.23 -46.98 29.30
N ALA A 685 20.30 -47.48 30.11
CA ALA A 685 19.58 -46.87 31.20
C ALA A 685 20.39 -45.95 32.12
N ASN A 686 19.88 -44.74 32.37
CA ASN A 686 19.75 -44.24 33.74
C ASN A 686 18.64 -43.19 33.86
N SER A 687 17.85 -43.31 34.92
CA SER A 687 16.81 -42.40 35.36
C SER A 687 17.43 -41.14 36.01
N ASP A 688 16.68 -40.04 35.94
CA ASP A 688 16.96 -38.73 36.55
C ASP A 688 17.95 -37.81 35.80
N LEU A 689 17.40 -36.92 34.98
CA LEU A 689 17.88 -35.54 34.80
C LEU A 689 16.78 -34.69 34.14
N ARG A 690 16.55 -33.50 34.70
CA ARG A 690 15.54 -32.52 34.28
C ARG A 690 15.71 -32.14 32.80
N MET A 691 14.60 -32.12 32.06
CA MET A 691 14.50 -31.58 30.69
C MET A 691 14.96 -30.11 30.63
N PRO A 692 15.93 -29.73 29.78
CA PRO A 692 16.23 -28.33 29.51
C PRO A 692 15.14 -27.75 28.60
N LYS A 693 14.40 -26.76 29.11
CA LYS A 693 13.55 -25.88 28.29
C LYS A 693 14.44 -24.99 27.43
N GLY A 694 14.41 -25.18 26.11
CA GLY A 694 15.02 -24.22 25.19
C GLY A 694 15.56 -24.83 23.90
N HIS A 695 14.71 -25.44 23.08
CA HIS A 695 15.08 -25.76 21.70
C HIS A 695 14.81 -24.53 20.83
N ARG A 696 15.84 -23.74 20.51
CA ARG A 696 15.76 -22.75 19.43
C ARG A 696 15.62 -23.52 18.13
N LYS A 697 14.41 -23.52 17.53
CA LYS A 697 14.20 -24.01 16.16
C LYS A 697 15.15 -23.24 15.24
N VAL A 698 16.07 -23.94 14.62
CA VAL A 698 16.95 -23.36 13.60
C VAL A 698 16.07 -22.91 12.42
N PRO A 699 16.20 -21.66 11.94
CA PRO A 699 15.36 -21.15 10.86
C PRO A 699 15.71 -21.86 9.54
N LEU A 700 14.68 -22.33 8.81
CA LEU A 700 14.82 -22.91 7.48
C LEU A 700 15.11 -21.79 6.46
N VAL A 701 16.34 -21.76 5.96
CA VAL A 701 16.85 -20.72 5.05
C VAL A 701 17.71 -21.32 3.94
N LEU A 702 17.77 -20.63 2.80
CA LEU A 702 18.66 -20.95 1.67
C LEU A 702 19.71 -19.85 1.52
N ASP A 703 20.98 -20.21 1.42
CA ASP A 703 22.04 -19.29 0.99
C ASP A 703 22.06 -19.16 -0.56
N GLU A 704 23.01 -18.40 -1.12
CA GLU A 704 23.07 -18.15 -2.56
C GLU A 704 23.27 -19.44 -3.39
N GLU A 705 24.04 -20.41 -2.88
CA GLU A 705 24.33 -21.67 -3.58
C GLU A 705 23.14 -22.63 -3.51
N SER A 706 22.59 -22.85 -2.30
CA SER A 706 21.35 -23.62 -2.12
C SER A 706 20.17 -23.02 -2.89
N PHE A 707 20.13 -21.69 -3.03
CA PHE A 707 19.11 -21.00 -3.81
C PHE A 707 19.26 -21.24 -5.32
N GLU A 708 20.48 -21.35 -5.85
CA GLU A 708 20.71 -21.68 -7.27
C GLU A 708 20.07 -23.03 -7.62
N GLU A 709 20.30 -24.05 -6.79
CA GLU A 709 19.69 -25.37 -6.97
C GLU A 709 18.16 -25.31 -6.79
N PHE A 710 17.68 -24.61 -5.75
CA PHE A 710 16.25 -24.40 -5.53
C PHE A 710 15.57 -23.74 -6.72
N PHE A 711 16.21 -22.70 -7.28
CA PHE A 711 15.70 -21.98 -8.45
C PHE A 711 15.61 -22.89 -9.66
N GLY A 712 16.63 -23.71 -9.92
CA GLY A 712 16.60 -24.70 -11.00
C GLY A 712 15.48 -25.74 -10.83
N THR A 713 15.32 -26.29 -9.62
CA THR A 713 14.26 -27.25 -9.32
C THR A 713 12.87 -26.61 -9.43
N ALA A 714 12.67 -25.42 -8.87
CA ALA A 714 11.41 -24.69 -8.97
C ALA A 714 11.06 -24.35 -10.41
N LEU A 715 12.05 -24.00 -11.23
CA LEU A 715 11.86 -23.73 -12.66
C LEU A 715 11.47 -24.99 -13.44
N SER A 716 12.11 -26.12 -13.16
CA SER A 716 11.75 -27.42 -13.75
C SER A 716 10.32 -27.82 -13.39
N ILE A 717 9.97 -27.77 -12.10
CA ILE A 717 8.62 -28.11 -11.62
C ILE A 717 7.58 -27.18 -12.23
N ALA A 718 7.86 -25.88 -12.33
CA ALA A 718 6.94 -24.94 -12.97
C ALA A 718 6.74 -25.25 -14.46
N LEU A 719 7.76 -25.71 -15.18
CA LEU A 719 7.62 -26.17 -16.56
C LEU A 719 6.80 -27.45 -16.68
N ASP A 720 6.96 -28.38 -15.74
CA ASP A 720 6.16 -29.62 -15.68
C ASP A 720 4.70 -29.33 -15.33
N ASN A 721 4.46 -28.26 -14.56
CA ASN A 721 3.15 -27.78 -14.14
C ASN A 721 2.51 -26.78 -15.13
N LEU A 722 3.07 -26.61 -16.33
CA LEU A 722 2.39 -25.86 -17.38
C LEU A 722 1.05 -26.55 -17.66
N GLU A 723 -0.04 -25.79 -17.63
CA GLU A 723 -1.32 -26.35 -18.03
C GLU A 723 -1.21 -26.79 -19.50
N PRO A 724 -1.64 -28.02 -19.86
CA PRO A 724 -1.70 -28.41 -21.25
C PRO A 724 -2.59 -27.40 -21.98
N ASP A 725 -2.07 -26.79 -23.04
CA ASP A 725 -2.73 -25.77 -23.84
C ASP A 725 -4.23 -26.07 -23.99
N CYS A 726 -5.10 -25.29 -23.34
CA CYS A 726 -6.52 -25.18 -23.74
C CYS A 726 -6.62 -24.40 -25.07
N ARG A 727 -5.86 -24.85 -26.09
CA ARG A 727 -5.94 -24.43 -27.48
C ARG A 727 -6.09 -25.65 -28.38
N HIS A 728 -7.02 -26.52 -28.05
CA HIS A 728 -7.66 -27.43 -29.00
C HIS A 728 -9.16 -27.48 -28.70
N GLU A 729 -9.86 -26.39 -28.99
CA GLU A 729 -11.23 -26.43 -29.50
C GLU A 729 -11.42 -25.22 -30.43
N ARG A 730 -11.89 -25.51 -31.64
CA ARG A 730 -11.94 -24.62 -32.82
C ARG A 730 -13.04 -23.57 -32.71
#